data_AF-A0A8K1MFY4-F1
#
_entry.id   AF-A0A8K1MFY4-F1
#
_cell.length_a   1.000
_cell.length_b   1.000
_cell.length_c   1.000
_cell.angle_alpha   90.00
_cell.angle_beta   90.00
_cell.angle_gamma   90.00
#
_symmetry.space_group_name_H-M   'P 1'
#
loop_
_entity.id
_entity.type
_entity.pdbx_description
1 polymer ?
#
loop_
_entity_poly.entity_id
_entity_poly.type
_entity_poly.pdbx_seq_one_letter_code
_entity_poly.pdbx_strand_id
1 'polypeptide(L)'
;MKAEFDNTIWLSINKDFYKVELLRTIITLAGGVHGGERALVVLQSVLTTSLKGKKLFLVLDDVWNHGAWGDVLKTPLVNVVAPGSRVLITTRDEKVARGMKAELPYHHVNKLDEEDAWSLLKKQDIGLQIIAKCDGLPLTIKVMGGLLCQKDNKHRDWEMVLDDSIWSVSGMPEELNHAVYLSYEDLPSSIKQCFLCYSLIPKTALFRRDNIIGMWISEGFIHGTSDGLEELGTKYYKELILRNLIEPDAYYVDQRVCNMHDVVRSFAQYVSRDEALVAHNGETDVVTKLSIHEFLQISVENKASESDRLDWSSLQAQKTLRTLISVGHLNMKPSDSLGNFPCLRTLCIESAHVALVRSVHKLKHLRYLSLENTDISTLPDSIGKMKFLHIVKLGQLRYLNFNKTSINGIPRGFGDLANLRIIDGFPARMDGEWCSLDELGPLYRLKHVGIQGLENINASSSATKAKLSEKVHLMRLDLTCSSVLGDSGLIEEEEQKRIENVFDELCPPPRLEFLSIEGYFGRRLPRWMMSSHLPLDSLRILFICDLACCTQLPDGLSQLPYLEFIQINRPPAIKRVGPEFMQSCHQYSPRPSHMTAAFPRLHEMDLQGMVEWEEWEWEEQVQAFPVLQQLWLMHCKLRCLPPGLASQAGALNKLTIYNVQGLISVENFPSLVALDLDENLDLERITNLPRLQKLSIEDCPKLKILEGVPALQRLSLRDKVMETLPEYMRGINPRHVELYCSLVLLNSITTGQSGHEWDKFSHVEHVKAYAREGDNSRKWYVLYTTNPYNLETNVSRSFMSRGTLTSFEDAPRFEYVFKMTRKTFSYICSLVYGPSLEDMNSYTFIDGRVLSLQDRVAVALIRLYSYRPTIGFSLGVKESTVLLVTERFIDAVWEQAKHHSSWPSSSKMDKIKSMFGKIHNMHNCCGAICTTHIPFGPNWDHEKNFRLLMQVVVDPETRFTNIWLGSASSMNQSSLLQASQLFEECEKGDWLNGREYIIGDAGYPLLPWLLTPFKEEDLSDSKVEFNRRHSAATTCALKALARLKDTWKYLFSEMPCSLDLETLYKMIYACCGLHNIVIEMENDAAMLSAKQRNHSKKVRRLANEDAVRARDVLSQHFLASRSSKSEGQLA
;
A
#
# COMPACT_ATOMS: atom_id res chain seq x y z
N MET A 1 4.70 6.21 -9.93
CA MET A 1 5.93 5.39 -9.86
C MET A 1 5.71 4.15 -8.97
N LYS A 2 4.70 4.16 -8.08
CA LYS A 2 4.40 3.08 -7.12
C LYS A 2 3.81 1.81 -7.75
N ALA A 3 2.98 1.90 -8.79
CA ALA A 3 2.35 0.72 -9.38
C ALA A 3 3.32 -0.26 -10.08
N GLU A 4 4.57 0.12 -10.35
CA GLU A 4 5.46 -0.68 -11.19
C GLU A 4 6.39 -1.61 -10.43
N PHE A 5 6.66 -1.38 -9.14
CA PHE A 5 7.61 -2.11 -8.31
C PHE A 5 6.88 -2.63 -7.07
N ASP A 6 7.03 -3.91 -6.74
CA ASP A 6 6.42 -4.52 -5.55
C ASP A 6 6.93 -3.85 -4.26
N ASN A 7 8.18 -3.38 -4.29
CA ASN A 7 8.79 -2.63 -3.20
C ASN A 7 9.48 -1.40 -3.77
N THR A 8 9.14 -0.23 -3.23
CA THR A 8 9.90 1.01 -3.43
C THR A 8 10.56 1.37 -2.11
N ILE A 9 11.89 1.32 -2.07
CA ILE A 9 12.68 1.54 -0.86
C ILE A 9 13.61 2.73 -1.10
N TRP A 10 13.55 3.73 -0.21
CA TRP A 10 14.47 4.85 -0.19
C TRP A 10 15.41 4.71 1.01
N LEU A 11 16.72 4.62 0.75
CA LEU A 11 17.75 4.56 1.76
C LEU A 11 18.68 5.76 1.61
N SER A 12 18.81 6.57 2.66
CA SER A 12 19.87 7.57 2.74
C SER A 12 21.16 6.90 3.24
N ILE A 13 22.23 6.95 2.44
CA ILE A 13 23.51 6.30 2.71
C ILE A 13 24.52 7.34 3.17
N ASN A 14 24.61 7.53 4.48
CA ASN A 14 25.60 8.43 5.08
C ASN A 14 27.06 7.99 4.79
N LYS A 15 28.00 8.92 4.99
CA LYS A 15 29.44 8.71 4.85
C LYS A 15 29.94 7.45 5.56
N ASP A 16 29.47 7.25 6.79
CA ASP A 16 29.69 6.05 7.59
C ASP A 16 28.37 5.28 7.70
N PHE A 17 28.28 4.12 7.03
CA PHE A 17 27.11 3.24 7.08
C PHE A 17 27.49 1.86 7.63
N TYR A 18 26.56 1.23 8.35
CA TYR A 18 26.77 -0.09 8.93
C TYR A 18 26.15 -1.18 8.09
N LYS A 19 26.93 -2.22 7.80
CA LYS A 19 26.49 -3.34 6.98
C LYS A 19 25.25 -4.04 7.56
N VAL A 20 25.26 -4.29 8.87
CA VAL A 20 24.15 -4.96 9.59
C VAL A 20 22.88 -4.12 9.57
N GLU A 21 23.00 -2.83 9.84
CA GLU A 21 21.83 -1.96 9.98
C GLU A 21 21.24 -1.53 8.65
N LEU A 22 22.09 -1.37 7.65
CA LEU A 22 21.68 -1.22 6.27
C LEU A 22 20.79 -2.41 5.85
N LEU A 23 21.20 -3.64 6.19
CA LEU A 23 20.40 -4.85 5.93
C LEU A 23 19.10 -4.90 6.73
N ARG A 24 19.10 -4.54 8.02
CA ARG A 24 17.86 -4.52 8.82
C ARG A 24 16.86 -3.50 8.31
N THR A 25 17.33 -2.29 7.99
CA THR A 25 16.50 -1.21 7.48
C THR A 25 15.81 -1.63 6.17
N ILE A 26 16.58 -2.20 5.23
CA ILE A 26 16.00 -2.67 3.97
C ILE A 26 15.07 -3.89 4.18
N ILE A 27 15.35 -4.79 5.13
CA ILE A 27 14.45 -5.91 5.48
C ILE A 27 13.11 -5.37 5.98
N THR A 28 13.13 -4.42 6.92
CA THR A 28 11.91 -3.83 7.49
C THR A 28 11.11 -3.09 6.42
N LEU A 29 11.77 -2.28 5.58
CA LEU A 29 11.11 -1.59 4.46
C LEU A 29 10.61 -2.55 3.37
N ALA A 30 11.19 -3.75 3.28
CA ALA A 30 10.72 -4.82 2.40
C ALA A 30 9.54 -5.63 2.98
N GLY A 31 9.12 -5.35 4.23
CA GLY A 31 8.07 -6.08 4.94
C GLY A 31 8.53 -7.40 5.57
N GLY A 32 9.85 -7.59 5.73
CA GLY A 32 10.43 -8.74 6.42
C GLY A 32 10.66 -8.47 7.92
N VAL A 33 10.78 -9.55 8.69
CA VAL A 33 11.07 -9.48 10.14
C VAL A 33 12.49 -10.01 10.38
N HIS A 34 13.39 -9.13 10.84
CA HIS A 34 14.79 -9.49 11.12
C HIS A 34 15.03 -9.99 12.55
N GLY A 35 14.05 -9.88 13.46
CA GLY A 35 14.10 -10.45 14.82
C GLY A 35 15.28 -10.01 15.70
N GLY A 36 15.93 -8.89 15.38
CA GLY A 36 17.15 -8.43 16.08
C GLY A 36 18.44 -9.19 15.73
N GLU A 37 18.45 -10.04 14.70
CA GLU A 37 19.63 -10.82 14.26
C GLU A 37 20.82 -9.92 13.86
N ARG A 38 22.05 -10.40 14.05
CA ARG A 38 23.32 -9.66 13.83
C ARG A 38 24.23 -10.31 12.82
N ALA A 39 24.11 -11.62 12.61
CA ALA A 39 24.94 -12.31 11.65
C ALA A 39 24.61 -11.82 10.23
N LEU A 40 25.58 -11.19 9.57
CA LEU A 40 25.42 -10.66 8.21
C LEU A 40 24.89 -11.71 7.24
N VAL A 41 25.37 -12.96 7.35
CA VAL A 41 24.93 -14.07 6.50
C VAL A 41 23.44 -14.38 6.71
N VAL A 42 22.97 -14.34 7.95
CA VAL A 42 21.57 -14.60 8.28
C VAL A 42 20.70 -13.44 7.82
N LEU A 43 21.09 -12.19 8.08
CA LEU A 43 20.38 -11.00 7.58
C LEU A 43 20.34 -10.95 6.05
N GLN A 44 21.44 -11.30 5.38
CA GLN A 44 21.47 -11.46 3.92
C GLN A 44 20.49 -12.54 3.47
N SER A 45 20.40 -13.68 4.17
CA SER A 45 19.43 -14.74 3.89
C SER A 45 17.98 -14.30 4.13
N VAL A 46 17.71 -13.54 5.19
CA VAL A 46 16.37 -13.00 5.49
C VAL A 46 15.97 -11.99 4.43
N LEU A 47 16.83 -11.02 4.12
CA LEU A 47 16.59 -10.07 3.04
C LEU A 47 16.37 -10.78 1.70
N THR A 48 17.19 -11.81 1.44
CA THR A 48 17.07 -12.63 0.24
C THR A 48 15.69 -13.27 0.16
N THR A 49 15.20 -13.82 1.28
CA THR A 49 13.89 -14.47 1.36
C THR A 49 12.75 -13.46 1.25
N SER A 50 12.87 -12.30 1.90
CA SER A 50 11.85 -11.23 1.91
C SER A 50 11.64 -10.58 0.54
N LEU A 51 12.69 -10.53 -0.28
CA LEU A 51 12.67 -9.92 -1.61
C LEU A 51 12.73 -10.93 -2.76
N LYS A 52 12.75 -12.25 -2.47
CA LYS A 52 12.84 -13.30 -3.48
C LYS A 52 11.70 -13.17 -4.49
N GLY A 53 12.05 -12.97 -5.76
CA GLY A 53 11.06 -12.85 -6.84
C GLY A 53 10.20 -11.59 -6.81
N LYS A 54 10.50 -10.63 -5.91
CA LYS A 54 9.85 -9.30 -5.90
C LYS A 54 10.66 -8.30 -6.71
N LYS A 55 9.97 -7.40 -7.39
CA LYS A 55 10.56 -6.32 -8.15
C LYS A 55 10.80 -5.09 -7.27
N LEU A 56 12.07 -4.69 -7.17
CA LEU A 56 12.54 -3.63 -6.27
C LEU A 56 12.91 -2.35 -7.02
N PHE A 57 12.39 -1.20 -6.59
CA PHE A 57 12.99 0.11 -6.86
C PHE A 57 13.74 0.57 -5.61
N LEU A 58 15.07 0.58 -5.68
CA LEU A 58 15.93 0.98 -4.58
C LEU A 58 16.58 2.31 -4.88
N VAL A 59 16.29 3.34 -4.09
CA VAL A 59 17.02 4.61 -4.13
C VAL A 59 18.07 4.58 -3.04
N LEU A 60 19.35 4.69 -3.42
CA LEU A 60 20.47 4.90 -2.53
C LEU A 60 20.89 6.36 -2.65
N ASP A 61 20.45 7.16 -1.70
CA ASP A 61 20.58 8.62 -1.73
C ASP A 61 21.83 9.08 -0.98
N ASP A 62 22.55 10.05 -1.54
CA ASP A 62 23.79 10.67 -1.05
C ASP A 62 24.94 9.67 -0.79
N VAL A 63 25.18 8.71 -1.68
CA VAL A 63 26.20 7.66 -1.47
C VAL A 63 27.63 8.22 -1.52
N TRP A 64 28.38 8.04 -0.43
CA TRP A 64 29.79 8.45 -0.30
C TRP A 64 30.81 7.37 -0.64
N ASN A 65 30.43 6.09 -0.54
CA ASN A 65 31.32 4.96 -0.77
C ASN A 65 30.56 3.80 -1.44
N HIS A 66 31.16 3.23 -2.49
CA HIS A 66 30.62 2.08 -3.22
C HIS A 66 30.50 0.79 -2.38
N GLY A 67 31.14 0.73 -1.21
CA GLY A 67 31.05 -0.41 -0.28
C GLY A 67 29.63 -0.73 0.18
N ALA A 68 28.71 0.25 0.25
CA ALA A 68 27.31 0.00 0.63
C ALA A 68 26.64 -0.96 -0.34
N TRP A 69 26.95 -0.81 -1.61
CA TRP A 69 26.55 -1.75 -2.63
C TRP A 69 27.46 -2.97 -2.65
N GLY A 70 28.75 -2.78 -2.88
CA GLY A 70 29.71 -3.86 -3.14
C GLY A 70 29.79 -4.91 -2.05
N ASP A 71 29.78 -4.49 -0.78
CA ASP A 71 30.05 -5.38 0.35
C ASP A 71 28.79 -5.90 1.04
N VAL A 72 27.65 -5.22 0.85
CA VAL A 72 26.45 -5.44 1.67
C VAL A 72 25.26 -5.84 0.83
N LEU A 73 24.83 -4.95 -0.06
CA LEU A 73 23.55 -5.08 -0.75
C LEU A 73 23.65 -5.87 -2.06
N LYS A 74 24.83 -5.89 -2.70
CA LYS A 74 25.01 -6.57 -3.98
C LYS A 74 24.74 -8.06 -3.85
N THR A 75 25.33 -8.76 -2.89
CA THR A 75 25.16 -10.21 -2.74
C THR A 75 23.71 -10.66 -2.47
N PRO A 76 22.96 -10.08 -1.50
CA PRO A 76 21.58 -10.51 -1.21
C PRO A 76 20.54 -10.00 -2.21
N LEU A 77 20.88 -9.07 -3.11
CA LEU A 77 19.96 -8.54 -4.11
C LEU A 77 20.23 -9.09 -5.51
N VAL A 78 21.49 -9.17 -5.92
CA VAL A 78 21.87 -9.65 -7.25
C VAL A 78 21.50 -11.13 -7.38
N ASN A 79 20.71 -11.45 -8.40
CA ASN A 79 20.13 -12.77 -8.68
C ASN A 79 19.01 -13.22 -7.72
N VAL A 80 18.54 -12.35 -6.82
CA VAL A 80 17.44 -12.64 -5.90
C VAL A 80 16.17 -11.87 -6.25
N VAL A 81 16.32 -10.56 -6.50
CA VAL A 81 15.21 -9.68 -6.89
C VAL A 81 14.77 -9.96 -8.33
N ALA A 82 13.51 -9.65 -8.64
CA ALA A 82 12.94 -9.93 -9.96
C ALA A 82 13.67 -9.17 -11.11
N PRO A 83 13.72 -9.75 -12.33
CA PRO A 83 14.41 -9.19 -13.49
C PRO A 83 13.97 -7.79 -13.93
N GLY A 84 14.79 -6.83 -13.51
CA GLY A 84 14.82 -5.41 -13.90
C GLY A 84 14.26 -4.48 -12.83
N SER A 85 14.17 -4.96 -11.59
CA SER A 85 14.46 -4.15 -10.41
C SER A 85 15.53 -3.09 -10.72
N ARG A 86 15.33 -1.87 -10.24
CA ARG A 86 16.18 -0.71 -10.56
C ARG A 86 16.80 -0.16 -9.29
N VAL A 87 18.07 0.22 -9.37
CA VAL A 87 18.77 0.94 -8.31
C VAL A 87 19.11 2.33 -8.84
N LEU A 88 18.57 3.36 -8.22
CA LEU A 88 18.96 4.75 -8.45
C LEU A 88 19.98 5.14 -7.39
N ILE A 89 21.12 5.66 -7.81
CA ILE A 89 22.13 6.20 -6.90
C ILE A 89 22.22 7.71 -7.11
N THR A 90 22.30 8.48 -6.03
CA THR A 90 22.72 9.88 -6.07
C THR A 90 24.07 9.97 -5.33
N THR A 91 25.04 10.69 -5.90
CA THR A 91 26.37 10.85 -5.31
C THR A 91 27.02 12.13 -5.81
N ARG A 92 27.95 12.67 -5.01
CA ARG A 92 28.78 13.83 -5.36
C ARG A 92 30.11 13.43 -6.01
N ASP A 93 30.47 12.14 -5.99
CA ASP A 93 31.74 11.65 -6.51
C ASP A 93 31.52 10.61 -7.62
N GLU A 94 31.95 10.94 -8.84
CA GLU A 94 31.89 10.02 -9.99
C GLU A 94 32.65 8.71 -9.74
N LYS A 95 33.67 8.70 -8.89
CA LYS A 95 34.39 7.46 -8.53
C LYS A 95 33.48 6.48 -7.81
N VAL A 96 32.52 6.97 -7.00
CA VAL A 96 31.51 6.13 -6.33
C VAL A 96 30.58 5.54 -7.37
N ALA A 97 30.04 6.35 -8.30
CA ALA A 97 29.20 5.86 -9.39
C ALA A 97 29.92 4.79 -10.23
N ARG A 98 31.20 5.02 -10.55
CA ARG A 98 32.06 4.06 -11.24
C ARG A 98 32.29 2.79 -10.43
N GLY A 99 32.58 2.90 -9.13
CA GLY A 99 32.80 1.79 -8.22
C GLY A 99 31.54 0.92 -8.03
N MET A 100 30.36 1.54 -8.04
CA MET A 100 29.06 0.86 -8.03
C MET A 100 28.69 0.26 -9.39
N LYS A 101 29.48 0.53 -10.44
CA LYS A 101 29.24 0.12 -11.83
C LYS A 101 27.90 0.64 -12.37
N ALA A 102 27.57 1.89 -12.06
CA ALA A 102 26.38 2.55 -12.59
C ALA A 102 26.43 2.62 -14.13
N GLU A 103 25.25 2.49 -14.76
CA GLU A 103 25.10 2.51 -16.21
C GLU A 103 25.34 3.92 -16.76
N LEU A 104 26.08 4.00 -17.88
CA LEU A 104 26.40 5.27 -18.56
C LEU A 104 25.35 5.55 -19.65
N PRO A 105 25.04 6.84 -19.94
CA PRO A 105 25.65 8.04 -19.37
C PRO A 105 25.10 8.40 -17.98
N TYR A 106 25.95 8.99 -17.13
CA TYR A 106 25.50 9.53 -15.85
C TYR A 106 24.64 10.77 -16.07
N HIS A 107 23.56 10.88 -15.30
CA HIS A 107 22.77 12.10 -15.28
C HIS A 107 23.42 13.13 -14.38
N HIS A 108 24.12 14.09 -14.98
CA HIS A 108 24.66 15.24 -14.27
C HIS A 108 23.57 16.30 -14.12
N VAL A 109 23.17 16.59 -12.89
CA VAL A 109 22.26 17.69 -12.59
C VAL A 109 23.05 18.99 -12.73
N ASN A 110 22.75 19.75 -13.79
CA ASN A 110 23.42 21.02 -14.06
C ASN A 110 22.98 22.11 -13.08
N LYS A 111 23.82 23.14 -12.97
CA LYS A 111 23.45 24.42 -12.32
C LYS A 111 22.25 25.03 -13.06
N LEU A 112 21.48 25.84 -12.33
CA LEU A 112 20.42 26.62 -12.97
C LEU A 112 21.04 27.61 -13.94
N ASP A 113 20.42 27.76 -15.10
CA ASP A 113 20.71 28.88 -15.97
C ASP A 113 20.19 30.18 -15.36
N GLU A 114 20.56 31.30 -15.98
CA GLU A 114 20.25 32.64 -15.45
C GLU A 114 18.73 32.89 -15.38
N GLU A 115 17.96 32.40 -16.35
CA GLU A 115 16.50 32.59 -16.39
C GLU A 115 15.80 31.79 -15.29
N ASP A 116 16.15 30.51 -15.12
CA ASP A 116 15.59 29.65 -14.08
C ASP A 116 16.02 30.14 -12.69
N ALA A 117 17.30 30.51 -12.51
CA ALA A 117 17.81 31.10 -11.27
C ALA A 117 17.10 32.42 -10.92
N TRP A 118 16.84 33.26 -11.92
CA TRP A 118 16.08 34.48 -11.76
C TRP A 118 14.62 34.20 -11.40
N SER A 119 14.00 33.20 -12.03
CA SER A 119 12.63 32.77 -11.74
C SER A 119 12.45 32.30 -10.29
N LEU A 120 13.52 31.76 -9.71
CA LEU A 120 13.59 31.31 -8.32
C LEU A 120 13.70 32.48 -7.33
N LEU A 121 14.41 33.57 -7.68
CA LEU A 121 14.63 34.74 -6.81
C LEU A 121 13.56 35.85 -6.98
N LYS A 122 13.10 36.09 -8.22
CA LYS A 122 12.01 37.01 -8.63
C LYS A 122 12.06 38.45 -8.07
N LYS A 123 13.21 39.14 -8.12
CA LYS A 123 13.35 40.53 -7.61
C LYS A 123 14.49 41.32 -8.27
N GLN A 124 14.28 42.63 -8.51
CA GLN A 124 15.20 43.76 -8.87
C GLN A 124 16.58 43.48 -9.53
N ASP A 125 17.08 44.38 -10.37
CA ASP A 125 18.33 44.21 -11.16
C ASP A 125 19.59 43.81 -10.36
N ILE A 126 19.72 44.20 -9.08
CA ILE A 126 20.81 43.73 -8.18
C ILE A 126 20.77 42.21 -7.98
N GLY A 127 19.58 41.61 -8.03
CA GLY A 127 19.37 40.18 -7.85
C GLY A 127 20.16 39.31 -8.83
N LEU A 128 20.35 39.75 -10.08
CA LEU A 128 21.17 39.02 -11.06
C LEU A 128 22.64 38.97 -10.65
N GLN A 129 23.18 40.05 -10.06
CA GLN A 129 24.56 40.08 -9.57
C GLN A 129 24.75 39.17 -8.35
N ILE A 130 23.75 39.11 -7.46
CA ILE A 130 23.75 38.17 -6.32
C ILE A 130 23.64 36.72 -6.82
N ILE A 131 22.82 36.44 -7.84
CA ILE A 131 22.73 35.13 -8.50
C ILE A 131 24.08 34.72 -9.09
N ALA A 132 24.80 35.65 -9.72
CA ALA A 132 26.14 35.39 -10.24
C ALA A 132 27.13 35.01 -9.12
N LYS A 133 27.06 35.64 -7.94
CA LYS A 133 27.84 35.24 -6.74
C LYS A 133 27.45 33.86 -6.21
N CYS A 134 26.20 33.44 -6.41
CA CYS A 134 25.67 32.13 -6.03
C CYS A 134 26.03 31.02 -7.03
N ASP A 135 26.65 31.34 -8.17
CA ASP A 135 27.14 30.37 -9.16
C ASP A 135 26.05 29.38 -9.65
N GLY A 136 24.81 29.88 -9.78
CA GLY A 136 23.65 29.11 -10.27
C GLY A 136 23.20 27.95 -9.37
N LEU A 137 23.70 27.85 -8.12
CA LEU A 137 23.34 26.78 -7.19
C LEU A 137 21.99 27.05 -6.50
N PRO A 138 20.97 26.19 -6.67
CA PRO A 138 19.62 26.43 -6.14
C PRO A 138 19.58 26.73 -4.63
N LEU A 139 20.33 25.97 -3.83
CA LEU A 139 20.37 26.14 -2.37
C LEU A 139 20.88 27.54 -1.98
N THR A 140 21.99 27.98 -2.58
CA THR A 140 22.58 29.29 -2.28
C THR A 140 21.65 30.43 -2.70
N ILE A 141 20.99 30.30 -3.86
CA ILE A 141 19.99 31.26 -4.33
C ILE A 141 18.80 31.32 -3.35
N LYS A 142 18.30 30.17 -2.88
CA LYS A 142 17.22 30.12 -1.87
C LYS A 142 17.63 30.78 -0.56
N VAL A 143 18.81 30.47 -0.04
CA VAL A 143 19.33 31.06 1.21
C VAL A 143 19.48 32.58 1.08
N MET A 144 20.05 33.05 -0.03
CA MET A 144 20.16 34.49 -0.30
C MET A 144 18.79 35.16 -0.49
N GLY A 145 17.86 34.52 -1.19
CA GLY A 145 16.49 35.00 -1.31
C GLY A 145 15.80 35.13 0.05
N GLY A 146 16.04 34.18 0.96
CA GLY A 146 15.56 34.23 2.32
C GLY A 146 16.16 35.38 3.14
N LEU A 147 17.48 35.58 3.05
CA LEU A 147 18.18 36.72 3.67
C LEU A 147 17.65 38.06 3.15
N LEU A 148 17.52 38.21 1.83
CA LEU A 148 17.05 39.45 1.19
C LEU A 148 15.58 39.75 1.50
N CYS A 149 14.77 38.74 1.82
CA CYS A 149 13.40 38.95 2.32
C CYS A 149 13.33 39.56 3.73
N GLN A 150 14.43 39.52 4.50
CA GLN A 150 14.53 40.19 5.80
C GLN A 150 15.08 41.63 5.70
N LYS A 151 15.49 42.07 4.52
CA LYS A 151 15.96 43.43 4.26
C LYS A 151 14.80 44.32 3.80
N ASP A 152 14.91 45.61 4.09
CA ASP A 152 14.01 46.60 3.49
C ASP A 152 14.12 46.53 1.97
N ASN A 153 13.04 46.86 1.26
CA ASN A 153 13.02 46.90 -0.21
C ASN A 153 13.76 48.15 -0.77
N LYS A 154 14.93 48.46 -0.21
CA LYS A 154 15.78 49.58 -0.59
C LYS A 154 17.03 49.04 -1.29
N HIS A 155 17.42 49.71 -2.37
CA HIS A 155 18.60 49.38 -3.17
C HIS A 155 19.87 49.23 -2.32
N ARG A 156 20.08 50.16 -1.37
CA ARG A 156 21.27 50.19 -0.50
C ARG A 156 21.42 48.94 0.36
N ASP A 157 20.34 48.37 0.88
CA ASP A 157 20.41 47.19 1.75
C ASP A 157 20.80 45.94 0.96
N TRP A 158 20.45 45.90 -0.33
CA TRP A 158 20.83 44.83 -1.25
C TRP A 158 22.29 44.99 -1.73
N GLU A 159 22.74 46.22 -2.00
CA GLU A 159 24.16 46.52 -2.29
C GLU A 159 25.05 46.10 -1.13
N MET A 160 24.66 46.38 0.12
CA MET A 160 25.44 45.97 1.29
C MET A 160 25.64 44.45 1.37
N VAL A 161 24.65 43.66 0.93
CA VAL A 161 24.75 42.19 0.88
C VAL A 161 25.63 41.74 -0.29
N LEU A 162 25.56 42.42 -1.44
CA LEU A 162 26.36 42.12 -2.63
C LEU A 162 27.86 42.41 -2.40
N ASP A 163 28.15 43.54 -1.73
CA ASP A 163 29.51 44.05 -1.50
C ASP A 163 30.14 43.51 -0.21
N ASP A 164 29.50 42.55 0.46
CA ASP A 164 30.00 42.02 1.72
C ASP A 164 31.36 41.32 1.54
N SER A 165 32.29 41.64 2.43
CA SER A 165 33.65 41.10 2.46
C SER A 165 33.70 39.57 2.53
N ILE A 166 32.66 38.90 3.06
CA ILE A 166 32.59 37.45 3.15
C ILE A 166 32.70 36.82 1.76
N TRP A 167 32.10 37.40 0.72
CA TRP A 167 32.21 36.90 -0.66
C TRP A 167 33.66 36.81 -1.18
N SER A 168 34.58 37.53 -0.57
CA SER A 168 35.99 37.62 -0.98
C SER A 168 36.94 36.86 -0.06
N VAL A 169 36.44 36.13 0.94
CA VAL A 169 37.27 35.32 1.85
C VAL A 169 37.84 34.12 1.09
N SER A 170 39.15 34.15 0.84
CA SER A 170 39.92 33.07 0.21
C SER A 170 40.30 31.97 1.20
N GLY A 171 40.32 30.71 0.76
CA GLY A 171 40.75 29.58 1.60
C GLY A 171 39.74 29.17 2.66
N MET A 172 38.45 29.44 2.41
CA MET A 172 37.37 28.99 3.27
C MET A 172 37.35 27.45 3.34
N PRO A 173 37.21 26.83 4.53
CA PRO A 173 37.02 25.38 4.67
C PRO A 173 35.94 24.85 3.74
N GLU A 174 36.10 23.64 3.22
CA GLU A 174 35.16 23.03 2.27
C GLU A 174 33.74 22.87 2.84
N GLU A 175 33.61 22.77 4.17
CA GLU A 175 32.35 22.69 4.88
C GLU A 175 31.60 24.03 4.97
N LEU A 176 32.29 25.14 4.70
CA LEU A 176 31.71 26.48 4.73
C LEU A 176 31.26 26.92 3.33
N ASN A 177 30.07 27.50 3.27
CA ASN A 177 29.53 28.09 2.06
C ASN A 177 29.30 29.59 2.28
N HIS A 178 29.78 30.44 1.38
CA HIS A 178 29.69 31.90 1.53
C HIS A 178 28.26 32.41 1.72
N ALA A 179 27.29 31.90 0.96
CA ALA A 179 25.89 32.32 1.06
C ALA A 179 25.27 31.91 2.40
N VAL A 180 25.55 30.68 2.86
CA VAL A 180 25.12 30.22 4.20
C VAL A 180 25.79 31.03 5.29
N TYR A 181 27.08 31.37 5.13
CA TYR A 181 27.80 32.16 6.11
C TYR A 181 27.24 33.58 6.23
N LEU A 182 26.95 34.24 5.11
CA LEU A 182 26.31 35.55 5.09
C LEU A 182 24.95 35.53 5.77
N SER A 183 24.12 34.54 5.44
CA SER A 183 22.80 34.39 6.07
C SER A 183 22.93 34.13 7.57
N TYR A 184 23.93 33.34 7.99
CA TYR A 184 24.24 33.11 9.40
C TYR A 184 24.71 34.38 10.10
N GLU A 185 25.66 35.13 9.53
CA GLU A 185 26.22 36.33 10.18
C GLU A 185 25.17 37.42 10.38
N ASP A 186 24.21 37.53 9.47
CA ASP A 186 23.08 38.44 9.58
C ASP A 186 22.05 38.05 10.66
N LEU A 187 22.06 36.80 11.14
CA LEU A 187 21.13 36.36 12.18
C LEU A 187 21.40 37.10 13.51
N PRO A 188 20.33 37.44 14.26
CA PRO A 188 20.46 37.84 15.65
C PRO A 188 21.18 36.77 16.49
N SER A 189 21.94 37.18 17.49
CA SER A 189 22.79 36.29 18.31
C SER A 189 22.02 35.14 18.97
N SER A 190 20.80 35.37 19.44
CA SER A 190 19.94 34.32 20.00
C SER A 190 19.53 33.28 18.96
N ILE A 191 19.25 33.71 17.72
CA ILE A 191 18.83 32.82 16.63
C ILE A 191 20.03 32.05 16.06
N LYS A 192 21.24 32.65 16.04
CA LYS A 192 22.48 31.94 15.75
C LYS A 192 22.64 30.71 16.63
N GLN A 193 22.42 30.84 17.95
CA GLN A 193 22.51 29.70 18.88
C GLN A 193 21.42 28.65 18.63
N CYS A 194 20.17 29.08 18.36
CA CYS A 194 19.08 28.18 18.00
C CYS A 194 19.38 27.38 16.72
N PHE A 195 19.94 28.04 15.70
CA PHE A 195 20.37 27.43 14.44
C PHE A 195 21.46 26.38 14.64
N LEU A 196 22.52 26.71 15.40
CA LEU A 196 23.58 25.77 15.72
C LEU A 196 23.05 24.55 16.49
N CYS A 197 22.18 24.78 17.48
CA CYS A 197 21.55 23.71 18.24
C CYS A 197 20.67 22.80 17.37
N TYR A 198 19.98 23.35 16.37
CA TYR A 198 19.15 22.56 15.44
C TYR A 198 20.00 21.53 14.67
N SER A 199 21.23 21.88 14.32
CA SER A 199 22.13 20.99 13.56
C SER A 199 22.52 19.71 14.31
N LEU A 200 22.34 19.69 15.64
CA LEU A 200 22.59 18.54 16.51
C LEU A 200 21.48 17.50 16.45
N ILE A 201 20.30 17.84 15.91
CA ILE A 201 19.13 16.96 15.88
C ILE A 201 19.40 15.77 14.95
N PRO A 202 19.30 14.51 15.42
CA PRO A 202 19.51 13.32 14.59
C PRO A 202 18.57 13.28 13.37
N LYS A 203 19.07 12.84 12.21
CA LYS A 203 18.30 12.87 10.95
C LYS A 203 17.18 11.83 10.90
N THR A 204 17.28 10.73 11.64
CA THR A 204 16.26 9.66 11.57
C THR A 204 15.18 9.73 12.63
N ALA A 205 15.34 10.61 13.61
CA ALA A 205 14.30 10.81 14.62
C ALA A 205 13.45 12.02 14.23
N LEU A 206 12.15 11.90 14.46
CA LEU A 206 11.19 12.93 14.12
C LEU A 206 11.07 13.92 15.29
N PHE A 207 11.61 15.12 15.12
CA PHE A 207 11.48 16.20 16.10
C PHE A 207 10.48 17.24 15.61
N ARG A 208 9.42 17.46 16.40
CA ARG A 208 8.46 18.52 16.16
C ARG A 208 9.01 19.84 16.67
N ARG A 209 8.50 20.94 16.13
CA ARG A 209 8.82 22.33 16.50
C ARG A 209 8.82 22.53 18.01
N ASP A 210 7.82 22.01 18.72
CA ASP A 210 7.68 22.22 20.16
C ASP A 210 8.77 21.48 20.97
N ASN A 211 9.28 20.33 20.46
CA ASN A 211 10.47 19.65 21.04
C ASN A 211 11.69 20.59 20.95
N ILE A 212 11.92 21.13 19.76
CA ILE A 212 13.10 21.93 19.41
C ILE A 212 13.11 23.25 20.18
N ILE A 213 11.97 23.94 20.22
CA ILE A 213 11.80 25.15 21.04
C ILE A 213 12.02 24.83 22.53
N GLY A 214 11.51 23.69 23.01
CA GLY A 214 11.76 23.22 24.36
C GLY A 214 13.26 23.12 24.69
N MET A 215 14.06 22.59 23.76
CA MET A 215 15.52 22.51 23.88
C MET A 215 16.20 23.89 23.87
N TRP A 216 15.76 24.81 23.00
CA TRP A 216 16.31 26.16 22.96
C TRP A 216 16.05 26.94 24.26
N ILE A 217 14.87 26.75 24.85
CA ILE A 217 14.50 27.35 26.13
C ILE A 217 15.31 26.73 27.29
N SER A 218 15.48 25.40 27.31
CA SER A 218 16.24 24.73 28.37
C SER A 218 17.71 25.15 28.35
N GLU A 219 18.32 25.29 27.18
CA GLU A 219 19.69 25.79 27.06
C GLU A 219 19.82 27.27 27.39
N GLY A 220 18.73 28.05 27.22
CA GLY A 220 18.69 29.48 27.53
C GLY A 220 19.08 30.36 26.37
N PHE A 221 18.93 29.89 25.13
CA PHE A 221 19.17 30.69 23.92
C PHE A 221 18.08 31.75 23.70
N ILE A 222 16.88 31.48 24.20
CA ILE A 222 15.74 32.39 24.13
C ILE A 222 15.66 33.21 25.41
N HIS A 223 15.78 34.54 25.25
CA HIS A 223 15.76 35.51 26.35
C HIS A 223 14.45 36.30 26.34
N GLY A 224 13.75 36.34 27.46
CA GLY A 224 12.47 37.05 27.56
C GLY A 224 11.74 36.79 28.88
N THR A 225 10.49 37.23 28.95
CA THR A 225 9.62 36.93 30.09
C THR A 225 9.29 35.44 30.11
N SER A 226 9.22 34.86 31.31
CA SER A 226 9.01 33.42 31.52
C SER A 226 7.79 32.85 30.78
N ASP A 227 6.74 33.65 30.58
CA ASP A 227 5.48 33.21 29.95
C ASP A 227 5.47 33.31 28.42
N GLY A 228 6.38 34.10 27.83
CA GLY A 228 6.46 34.36 26.39
C GLY A 228 7.56 33.60 25.65
N LEU A 229 8.33 32.73 26.32
CA LEU A 229 9.49 32.06 25.71
C LEU A 229 9.09 31.12 24.56
N GLU A 230 8.00 30.37 24.67
CA GLU A 230 7.56 29.44 23.62
C GLU A 230 7.05 30.19 22.37
N GLU A 231 6.40 31.34 22.56
CA GLU A 231 5.95 32.20 21.45
C GLU A 231 7.14 32.85 20.75
N LEU A 232 8.12 33.34 21.52
CA LEU A 232 9.37 33.89 20.97
C LEU A 232 10.18 32.81 20.24
N GLY A 233 10.27 31.61 20.80
CA GLY A 233 10.88 30.45 20.13
C GLY A 233 10.18 30.09 18.83
N THR A 234 8.85 30.18 18.78
CA THR A 234 8.07 29.97 17.55
C THR A 234 8.41 31.02 16.48
N LYS A 235 8.63 32.28 16.88
CA LYS A 235 9.08 33.33 15.95
C LYS A 235 10.47 33.04 15.40
N TYR A 236 11.41 32.61 16.25
CA TYR A 236 12.77 32.25 15.81
C TYR A 236 12.75 31.04 14.87
N TYR A 237 11.95 30.03 15.17
CA TYR A 237 11.76 28.87 14.30
C TYR A 237 11.26 29.28 12.91
N LYS A 238 10.25 30.15 12.86
CA LYS A 238 9.72 30.70 11.60
C LYS A 238 10.74 31.54 10.84
N GLU A 239 11.60 32.29 11.54
CA GLU A 239 12.67 33.05 10.88
C GLU A 239 13.67 32.14 10.17
N LEU A 240 14.04 31.00 10.78
CA LEU A 240 14.90 30.00 10.11
C LEU A 240 14.27 29.42 8.85
N ILE A 241 12.95 29.20 8.86
CA ILE A 241 12.18 28.80 7.67
C ILE A 241 12.22 29.90 6.60
N LEU A 242 11.91 31.16 6.99
CA LEU A 242 11.89 32.29 6.06
C LEU A 242 13.25 32.55 5.41
N ARG A 243 14.34 32.26 6.12
CA ARG A 243 15.71 32.36 5.61
C ARG A 243 16.14 31.13 4.78
N ASN A 244 15.27 30.13 4.58
CA ASN A 244 15.56 28.86 3.93
C ASN A 244 16.75 28.09 4.54
N LEU A 245 17.00 28.28 5.85
CA LEU A 245 18.03 27.54 6.60
C LEU A 245 17.50 26.19 7.11
N ILE A 246 16.18 26.11 7.30
CA ILE A 246 15.42 24.87 7.51
C ILE A 246 14.21 24.88 6.58
N GLU A 247 13.76 23.71 6.15
CA GLU A 247 12.70 23.55 5.16
C GLU A 247 11.52 22.78 5.78
N PRO A 248 10.28 23.30 5.71
CA PRO A 248 9.11 22.57 6.17
C PRO A 248 8.95 21.24 5.46
N ASP A 249 8.64 20.21 6.24
CA ASP A 249 8.31 18.91 5.70
C ASP A 249 6.91 18.96 5.06
N ALA A 250 6.81 18.54 3.81
CA ALA A 250 5.59 18.63 3.02
C ALA A 250 4.43 17.79 3.56
N TYR A 251 4.70 16.80 4.43
CA TYR A 251 3.67 16.00 5.07
C TYR A 251 2.96 16.71 6.23
N TYR A 252 3.52 17.82 6.73
CA TYR A 252 2.99 18.52 7.91
C TYR A 252 2.55 19.94 7.53
N VAL A 253 1.25 20.10 7.29
CA VAL A 253 0.60 21.35 6.85
C VAL A 253 0.89 22.53 7.79
N ASP A 254 1.04 22.25 9.08
CA ASP A 254 1.31 23.25 10.11
C ASP A 254 2.80 23.58 10.30
N GLN A 255 3.65 23.06 9.41
CA GLN A 255 5.11 23.27 9.38
C GLN A 255 5.76 22.88 10.72
N ARG A 256 5.17 21.93 11.46
CA ARG A 256 5.70 21.48 12.75
C ARG A 256 6.94 20.63 12.61
N VAL A 257 7.17 20.01 11.45
CA VAL A 257 8.39 19.26 11.18
C VAL A 257 9.11 20.00 10.08
N CYS A 258 10.42 20.19 10.27
CA CYS A 258 11.29 20.74 9.24
C CYS A 258 12.53 19.86 9.11
N ASN A 259 13.18 19.96 7.98
CA ASN A 259 14.44 19.31 7.68
C ASN A 259 15.53 20.38 7.48
N MET A 260 16.77 20.07 7.83
CA MET A 260 17.92 20.95 7.57
C MET A 260 18.79 20.30 6.51
N HIS A 261 19.00 21.02 5.41
CA HIS A 261 19.82 20.56 4.29
C HIS A 261 21.27 20.27 4.74
N ASP A 262 21.90 19.24 4.18
CA ASP A 262 23.17 18.70 4.66
C ASP A 262 24.34 19.68 4.61
N VAL A 263 24.39 20.53 3.57
CA VAL A 263 25.38 21.62 3.48
C VAL A 263 25.19 22.63 4.61
N VAL A 264 23.94 23.02 4.91
CA VAL A 264 23.62 23.97 5.99
C VAL A 264 23.91 23.36 7.36
N ARG A 265 23.60 22.08 7.53
CA ARG A 265 23.91 21.31 8.74
C ARG A 265 25.41 21.18 8.97
N SER A 266 26.18 20.83 7.93
CA SER A 266 27.64 20.69 8.01
C SER A 266 28.30 22.02 8.38
N PHE A 267 27.83 23.12 7.79
CA PHE A 267 28.22 24.47 8.17
C PHE A 267 27.98 24.71 9.68
N ALA A 268 26.78 24.44 10.17
CA ALA A 268 26.42 24.68 11.57
C ALA A 268 27.19 23.79 12.57
N GLN A 269 27.43 22.53 12.21
CA GLN A 269 28.25 21.62 13.00
C GLN A 269 29.72 22.03 13.01
N TYR A 270 30.25 22.50 11.88
CA TYR A 270 31.61 23.05 11.82
C TYR A 270 31.76 24.28 12.70
N VAL A 271 30.79 25.20 12.68
CA VAL A 271 30.80 26.40 13.54
C VAL A 271 30.70 26.05 15.03
N SER A 272 29.99 24.98 15.39
CA SER A 272 29.82 24.56 16.80
C SER A 272 30.82 23.52 17.30
N ARG A 273 31.79 23.08 16.46
CA ARG A 273 32.70 21.95 16.72
C ARG A 273 33.50 22.01 18.04
N ASP A 274 33.75 23.22 18.55
CA ASP A 274 34.52 23.42 19.78
C ASP A 274 33.64 23.27 21.05
N GLU A 275 32.32 23.38 20.92
CA GLU A 275 31.35 23.33 22.01
C GLU A 275 30.40 22.12 21.92
N ALA A 276 30.19 21.57 20.73
CA ALA A 276 29.25 20.51 20.47
C ALA A 276 29.87 19.34 19.71
N LEU A 277 29.45 18.13 20.05
CA LEU A 277 29.82 16.90 19.37
C LEU A 277 28.56 16.21 18.84
N VAL A 278 28.53 15.95 17.54
CA VAL A 278 27.56 15.03 16.95
C VAL A 278 28.31 13.73 16.65
N ALA A 279 27.97 12.69 17.39
CA ALA A 279 28.53 11.37 17.22
C ALA A 279 27.56 10.52 16.40
N HIS A 280 27.99 10.15 15.21
CA HIS A 280 27.31 9.14 14.41
C HIS A 280 27.91 7.76 14.73
N ASN A 281 27.07 6.75 14.57
CA ASN A 281 27.54 5.38 14.48
C ASN A 281 28.69 5.38 13.43
N GLY A 282 29.87 4.86 13.77
CA GLY A 282 30.90 4.42 12.81
C GLY A 282 32.25 5.09 13.05
N GLU A 283 32.19 6.23 13.72
CA GLU A 283 33.35 7.03 14.05
C GLU A 283 34.16 6.36 15.16
N THR A 284 35.25 5.71 14.77
CA THR A 284 36.24 5.11 15.68
C THR A 284 36.87 6.13 16.64
N ASP A 285 36.81 7.42 16.31
CA ASP A 285 37.45 8.50 17.06
C ASP A 285 36.53 9.17 18.11
N VAL A 286 35.25 8.78 18.22
CA VAL A 286 34.32 9.43 19.18
C VAL A 286 34.80 9.31 20.61
N VAL A 287 35.25 8.12 21.02
CA VAL A 287 35.76 7.89 22.38
C VAL A 287 37.02 8.72 22.63
N THR A 288 37.89 8.83 21.64
CA THR A 288 39.09 9.67 21.70
C THR A 288 38.72 11.14 21.85
N LYS A 289 37.81 11.67 21.01
CA LYS A 289 37.31 13.05 21.09
C LYS A 289 36.71 13.34 22.47
N LEU A 290 35.88 12.44 22.99
CA LEU A 290 35.28 12.53 24.33
C LEU A 290 36.30 12.44 25.47
N SER A 291 37.48 11.85 25.24
CA SER A 291 38.54 11.76 26.25
C SER A 291 39.48 12.98 26.27
N ILE A 292 39.60 13.69 25.15
CA ILE A 292 40.52 14.82 24.99
C ILE A 292 39.81 16.16 25.19
N HIS A 293 38.51 16.24 24.90
CA HIS A 293 37.76 17.50 24.91
C HIS A 293 36.47 17.40 25.73
N GLU A 294 36.13 18.49 26.41
CA GLU A 294 34.87 18.63 27.14
C GLU A 294 33.85 19.38 26.28
N PHE A 295 32.70 18.75 26.03
CA PHE A 295 31.63 19.31 25.20
C PHE A 295 30.45 19.81 26.05
N LEU A 296 29.87 20.94 25.65
CA LEU A 296 28.63 21.46 26.24
C LEU A 296 27.40 20.74 25.71
N GLN A 297 27.45 20.25 24.47
CA GLN A 297 26.32 19.59 23.82
C GLN A 297 26.80 18.32 23.12
N ILE A 298 26.15 17.19 23.40
CA ILE A 298 26.44 15.94 22.75
C ILE A 298 25.14 15.40 22.16
N SER A 299 25.20 15.05 20.88
CA SER A 299 24.15 14.31 20.19
C SER A 299 24.72 12.99 19.70
N VAL A 300 24.09 11.89 20.06
CA VAL A 300 24.48 10.53 19.68
C VAL A 300 23.34 9.92 18.90
N GLU A 301 23.63 9.45 17.70
CA GLU A 301 22.68 8.72 16.87
C GLU A 301 23.21 7.31 16.64
N ASN A 302 22.64 6.32 17.33
CA ASN A 302 23.06 4.92 17.23
C ASN A 302 21.94 4.04 16.70
N LYS A 303 22.14 3.53 15.48
CA LYS A 303 21.12 2.75 14.77
C LYS A 303 21.32 1.24 14.87
N ALA A 304 22.46 0.72 15.34
CA ALA A 304 22.81 -0.71 15.17
C ALA A 304 23.14 -1.49 16.47
N SER A 305 23.28 -2.82 16.31
CA SER A 305 23.48 -3.90 17.31
C SER A 305 24.45 -3.64 18.48
N GLU A 306 24.30 -4.39 19.59
CA GLU A 306 25.00 -4.15 20.88
C GLU A 306 26.54 -4.03 20.85
N SER A 307 27.24 -4.53 19.83
CA SER A 307 28.72 -4.56 19.82
C SER A 307 29.38 -3.22 19.50
N ASP A 308 28.69 -2.32 18.80
CA ASP A 308 29.24 -1.01 18.36
C ASP A 308 28.62 0.16 19.13
N ARG A 309 27.94 -0.14 20.24
CA ARG A 309 27.30 0.87 21.08
C ARG A 309 28.35 1.71 21.80
N LEU A 310 28.12 3.02 21.84
CA LEU A 310 28.85 3.90 22.73
C LEU A 310 28.58 3.49 24.19
N ASP A 311 29.65 3.15 24.91
CA ASP A 311 29.59 2.85 26.34
C ASP A 311 29.25 4.12 27.13
N TRP A 312 28.26 4.02 28.02
CA TRP A 312 27.83 5.12 28.89
C TRP A 312 29.00 5.69 29.72
N SER A 313 29.97 4.86 30.12
CA SER A 313 31.16 5.30 30.85
C SER A 313 31.98 6.35 30.10
N SER A 314 31.99 6.33 28.76
CA SER A 314 32.69 7.33 27.95
C SER A 314 32.05 8.71 28.08
N LEU A 315 30.74 8.77 28.29
CA LEU A 315 30.02 10.03 28.52
C LEU A 315 30.20 10.53 29.96
N GLN A 316 30.39 9.65 30.94
CA GLN A 316 30.46 10.03 32.36
C GLN A 316 31.60 11.01 32.71
N ALA A 317 32.63 11.11 31.85
CA ALA A 317 33.71 12.08 32.01
C ALA A 317 33.29 13.53 31.72
N GLN A 318 32.19 13.75 30.99
CA GLN A 318 31.74 15.03 30.47
C GLN A 318 30.99 15.85 31.52
N LYS A 319 31.71 16.45 32.48
CA LYS A 319 31.11 17.15 33.63
C LYS A 319 30.42 18.47 33.27
N THR A 320 30.84 19.11 32.17
CA THR A 320 30.32 20.39 31.69
C THR A 320 29.09 20.24 30.78
N LEU A 321 28.71 19.01 30.45
CA LEU A 321 27.61 18.69 29.54
C LEU A 321 26.28 19.31 29.98
N ARG A 322 25.65 20.03 29.06
CA ARG A 322 24.33 20.69 29.23
C ARG A 322 23.24 20.02 28.41
N THR A 323 23.56 19.58 27.19
CA THR A 323 22.62 18.87 26.31
C THR A 323 23.13 17.46 26.03
N LEU A 324 22.28 16.46 26.26
CA LEU A 324 22.48 15.10 25.79
C LEU A 324 21.27 14.64 24.99
N ILE A 325 21.46 14.45 23.68
CA ILE A 325 20.48 13.84 22.78
C ILE A 325 21.01 12.47 22.41
N SER A 326 20.23 11.43 22.66
CA SER A 326 20.56 10.05 22.32
C SER A 326 19.37 9.41 21.62
N VAL A 327 19.48 9.27 20.30
CA VAL A 327 18.50 8.58 19.46
C VAL A 327 19.04 7.19 19.18
N GLY A 328 18.26 6.19 19.59
CA GLY A 328 18.68 4.79 19.66
C GLY A 328 19.43 4.41 20.93
N HIS A 329 20.34 3.46 20.80
CA HIS A 329 20.60 2.44 21.82
C HIS A 329 22.01 2.58 22.45
N LEU A 330 22.13 3.04 23.71
CA LEU A 330 23.42 3.13 24.44
C LEU A 330 23.74 1.84 25.22
N ASN A 331 25.03 1.52 25.41
CA ASN A 331 25.42 0.40 26.28
C ASN A 331 25.47 0.90 27.73
N MET A 332 24.41 0.61 28.47
CA MET A 332 24.21 1.08 29.83
C MET A 332 24.06 -0.11 30.77
N LYS A 333 24.68 -0.01 31.95
CA LYS A 333 24.57 -0.98 33.02
C LYS A 333 23.50 -0.52 34.03
N PRO A 334 22.84 -1.44 34.75
CA PRO A 334 21.90 -1.08 35.81
C PRO A 334 22.51 -0.22 36.94
N SER A 335 23.84 -0.18 37.07
CA SER A 335 24.57 0.67 38.02
C SER A 335 24.74 2.11 37.55
N ASP A 336 24.48 2.41 36.28
CA ASP A 336 24.74 3.71 35.70
C ASP A 336 23.77 4.79 36.22
N SER A 337 24.30 6.00 36.41
CA SER A 337 23.56 7.11 37.01
C SER A 337 23.78 8.42 36.23
N LEU A 338 22.74 9.26 36.19
CA LEU A 338 22.79 10.63 35.70
C LEU A 338 23.50 11.60 36.64
N GLY A 339 23.81 11.18 37.87
CA GLY A 339 24.47 12.03 38.86
C GLY A 339 25.84 12.58 38.42
N ASN A 340 26.45 12.00 37.39
CA ASN A 340 27.74 12.42 36.85
C ASN A 340 27.64 13.65 35.93
N PHE A 341 26.44 14.11 35.59
CA PHE A 341 26.20 15.30 34.74
C PHE A 341 25.60 16.45 35.54
N PRO A 342 26.38 17.15 36.40
CA PRO A 342 25.85 18.16 37.29
C PRO A 342 25.24 19.35 36.55
N CYS A 343 25.72 19.66 35.34
CA CYS A 343 25.32 20.81 34.52
C CYS A 343 24.18 20.54 33.53
N LEU A 344 23.65 19.30 33.48
CA LEU A 344 22.70 18.89 32.45
C LEU A 344 21.36 19.65 32.55
N ARG A 345 20.94 20.20 31.42
CA ARG A 345 19.69 20.97 31.24
C ARG A 345 18.71 20.28 30.31
N THR A 346 19.21 19.60 29.29
CA THR A 346 18.42 18.95 28.24
C THR A 346 18.80 17.49 28.14
N LEU A 347 17.83 16.60 28.38
CA LEU A 347 18.00 15.17 28.24
C LEU A 347 16.93 14.60 27.30
N CYS A 348 17.35 14.07 26.16
CA CYS A 348 16.50 13.35 25.22
C CYS A 348 17.09 11.95 25.02
N ILE A 349 16.40 10.90 25.48
CA ILE A 349 16.87 9.52 25.34
C ILE A 349 15.72 8.64 24.87
N GLU A 350 15.89 7.97 23.73
CA GLU A 350 14.89 7.04 23.18
C GLU A 350 15.05 5.59 23.65
N SER A 351 16.08 5.27 24.44
CA SER A 351 16.30 3.93 24.99
C SER A 351 17.06 3.96 26.31
N ALA A 352 16.33 4.25 27.40
CA ALA A 352 16.90 4.33 28.75
C ALA A 352 16.54 3.09 29.59
N HIS A 353 17.50 2.58 30.36
CA HIS A 353 17.20 1.64 31.43
C HIS A 353 16.50 2.35 32.61
N VAL A 354 15.59 1.64 33.28
CA VAL A 354 14.84 2.14 34.46
C VAL A 354 15.75 2.71 35.56
N ALA A 355 16.97 2.15 35.72
CA ALA A 355 17.95 2.62 36.71
C ALA A 355 18.39 4.08 36.47
N LEU A 356 18.50 4.51 35.21
CA LEU A 356 18.87 5.86 34.85
C LEU A 356 17.83 6.86 35.36
N VAL A 357 16.54 6.57 35.11
CA VAL A 357 15.42 7.44 35.47
C VAL A 357 15.30 7.60 36.98
N ARG A 358 15.60 6.56 37.76
CA ARG A 358 15.67 6.66 39.23
C ARG A 358 16.64 7.72 39.73
N SER A 359 17.64 8.08 38.94
CA SER A 359 18.63 9.09 39.28
C SER A 359 18.39 10.48 38.68
N VAL A 360 17.29 10.70 37.94
CA VAL A 360 16.94 12.01 37.35
C VAL A 360 16.83 13.10 38.40
N HIS A 361 16.34 12.77 39.61
CA HIS A 361 16.24 13.73 40.72
C HIS A 361 17.59 14.33 41.15
N LYS A 362 18.73 13.74 40.75
CA LYS A 362 20.07 14.28 41.01
C LYS A 362 20.43 15.43 40.08
N LEU A 363 19.76 15.58 38.94
CA LEU A 363 20.04 16.61 37.94
C LEU A 363 19.41 17.94 38.33
N LYS A 364 20.20 18.81 38.97
CA LYS A 364 19.70 20.06 39.57
C LYS A 364 19.34 21.15 38.54
N HIS A 365 19.79 21.01 37.31
CA HIS A 365 19.61 22.02 36.25
C HIS A 365 18.71 21.55 35.11
N LEU A 366 18.10 20.37 35.24
CA LEU A 366 17.26 19.78 34.19
C LEU A 366 15.99 20.61 33.95
N ARG A 367 15.73 20.91 32.67
CA ARG A 367 14.59 21.72 32.20
C ARG A 367 13.78 21.05 31.09
N TYR A 368 14.41 20.14 30.35
CA TYR A 368 13.82 19.35 29.28
C TYR A 368 14.13 17.87 29.50
N LEU A 369 13.10 17.04 29.57
CA LEU A 369 13.23 15.58 29.67
C LEU A 369 12.31 14.90 28.66
N SER A 370 12.89 14.17 27.72
CA SER A 370 12.17 13.28 26.82
C SER A 370 12.64 11.84 27.03
N LEU A 371 11.66 10.96 27.27
CA LEU A 371 11.84 9.51 27.44
C LEU A 371 11.01 8.75 26.40
N GLU A 372 10.72 9.37 25.25
CA GLU A 372 9.92 8.79 24.17
C GLU A 372 10.48 7.43 23.72
N ASN A 373 9.62 6.47 23.37
CA ASN A 373 10.01 5.12 22.91
C ASN A 373 10.84 4.28 23.91
N THR A 374 10.74 4.56 25.22
CA THR A 374 11.43 3.77 26.25
C THR A 374 10.54 2.71 26.91
N ASP A 375 11.12 1.54 27.22
CA ASP A 375 10.46 0.44 27.95
C ASP A 375 10.28 0.71 29.46
N ILE A 376 10.26 1.98 29.85
CA ILE A 376 10.15 2.38 31.26
C ILE A 376 8.68 2.26 31.67
N SER A 377 8.43 1.52 32.77
CA SER A 377 7.08 1.28 33.28
C SER A 377 6.68 2.16 34.46
N THR A 378 7.65 2.78 35.15
CA THR A 378 7.41 3.56 36.37
C THR A 378 8.29 4.81 36.42
N LEU A 379 7.68 5.93 36.84
CA LEU A 379 8.42 7.13 37.23
C LEU A 379 8.91 6.98 38.69
N PRO A 380 10.05 7.57 39.04
CA PRO A 380 10.54 7.52 40.42
C PRO A 380 9.68 8.41 41.33
N ASP A 381 9.36 7.94 42.54
CA ASP A 381 8.64 8.70 43.58
C ASP A 381 9.31 10.05 43.92
N SER A 382 10.59 10.20 43.56
CA SER A 382 11.37 11.41 43.76
C SER A 382 11.16 12.49 42.68
N ILE A 383 10.41 12.21 41.59
CA ILE A 383 10.13 13.22 40.55
C ILE A 383 9.33 14.40 41.13
N GLY A 384 8.33 14.13 41.97
CA GLY A 384 7.62 15.17 42.74
C GLY A 384 8.50 15.82 43.80
N LYS A 385 9.56 15.13 44.27
CA LYS A 385 10.55 15.66 45.21
C LYS A 385 11.59 16.58 44.58
N MET A 386 11.59 16.74 43.25
CA MET A 386 12.42 17.77 42.59
C MET A 386 12.06 19.19 43.09
N LYS A 387 10.97 19.37 43.84
CA LYS A 387 10.62 20.56 44.61
C LYS A 387 11.54 20.89 45.82
N PHE A 388 12.15 19.90 46.48
CA PHE A 388 12.69 20.06 47.85
C PHE A 388 14.12 20.61 47.97
N LEU A 389 14.79 20.94 46.86
CA LEU A 389 16.08 21.65 46.91
C LEU A 389 15.82 23.17 46.98
N HIS A 390 15.28 23.64 48.12
CA HIS A 390 14.94 25.04 48.41
C HIS A 390 16.11 26.05 48.31
N ILE A 391 17.33 25.59 48.01
CA ILE A 391 18.52 26.44 47.86
C ILE A 391 18.92 26.62 46.38
N VAL A 392 18.33 25.88 45.44
CA VAL A 392 18.62 26.00 44.01
C VAL A 392 17.33 25.85 43.20
N LYS A 393 17.01 26.83 42.35
CA LYS A 393 15.83 26.95 41.47
C LYS A 393 15.49 25.67 40.67
N LEU A 394 14.88 24.66 41.29
CA LEU A 394 14.58 23.37 40.66
C LEU A 394 13.13 23.21 40.18
N GLY A 395 12.30 24.26 40.31
CA GLY A 395 11.04 24.37 39.57
C GLY A 395 11.23 24.79 38.10
N GLN A 396 12.29 24.37 37.39
CA GLN A 396 12.56 24.84 36.01
C GLN A 396 12.19 23.84 34.91
N LEU A 397 11.72 22.64 35.26
CA LEU A 397 11.24 21.67 34.28
C LEU A 397 10.02 22.24 33.53
N ARG A 398 10.14 22.36 32.21
CA ARG A 398 9.12 22.95 31.32
C ARG A 398 8.55 21.95 30.33
N TYR A 399 9.32 20.92 29.97
CA TYR A 399 8.98 19.96 28.94
C TYR A 399 9.15 18.52 29.46
N LEU A 400 8.11 17.71 29.28
CA LEU A 400 8.09 16.28 29.55
C LEU A 400 7.44 15.51 28.40
N ASN A 401 8.05 14.40 27.98
CA ASN A 401 7.50 13.52 26.96
C ASN A 401 7.64 12.05 27.37
N PHE A 402 6.50 11.37 27.44
CA PHE A 402 6.33 9.95 27.77
C PHE A 402 5.60 9.19 26.65
N ASN A 403 5.52 9.75 25.44
CA ASN A 403 4.88 9.08 24.32
C ASN A 403 5.54 7.72 24.06
N LYS A 404 4.69 6.73 23.76
CA LYS A 404 5.12 5.37 23.43
C LYS A 404 6.01 4.75 24.52
N THR A 405 5.77 5.11 25.78
CA THR A 405 6.37 4.45 26.95
C THR A 405 5.37 3.51 27.59
N SER A 406 5.86 2.59 28.43
CA SER A 406 5.00 1.71 29.24
C SER A 406 4.61 2.33 30.59
N ILE A 407 4.79 3.65 30.76
CA ILE A 407 4.53 4.34 32.03
C ILE A 407 3.02 4.34 32.29
N ASN A 408 2.61 3.64 33.34
CA ASN A 408 1.19 3.41 33.65
C ASN A 408 0.70 4.14 34.90
N GLY A 409 1.56 4.91 35.58
CA GLY A 409 1.19 5.61 36.81
C GLY A 409 2.08 6.83 37.09
N ILE A 410 1.49 7.82 37.77
CA ILE A 410 2.14 9.08 38.15
C ILE A 410 2.25 9.13 39.69
N PRO A 411 3.44 9.41 40.26
CA PRO A 411 3.64 9.45 41.72
C PRO A 411 3.07 10.74 42.37
N ARG A 412 2.85 10.72 43.71
CA ARG A 412 2.38 11.92 44.46
C ARG A 412 3.23 13.14 44.21
N GLY A 413 2.56 14.28 44.12
CA GLY A 413 3.21 15.58 44.07
C GLY A 413 3.80 15.87 42.70
N PHE A 414 3.36 15.16 41.66
CA PHE A 414 3.65 15.54 40.28
C PHE A 414 2.96 16.87 39.92
N GLY A 415 1.77 17.12 40.45
CA GLY A 415 1.03 18.38 40.33
C GLY A 415 1.76 19.58 40.94
N ASP A 416 2.82 19.38 41.72
CA ASP A 416 3.67 20.46 42.22
C ASP A 416 4.63 21.03 41.15
N LEU A 417 4.75 20.41 39.98
CA LEU A 417 5.60 20.85 38.86
C LEU A 417 5.01 22.06 38.11
N ALA A 418 4.72 23.14 38.84
CA ALA A 418 3.93 24.28 38.38
C ALA A 418 4.47 25.03 37.15
N ASN A 419 5.74 24.84 36.77
CA ASN A 419 6.34 25.49 35.60
C ASN A 419 6.32 24.65 34.31
N LEU A 420 5.73 23.45 34.36
CA LEU A 420 5.51 22.64 33.16
C LEU A 420 4.61 23.38 32.16
N ARG A 421 5.03 23.31 30.89
CA ARG A 421 4.33 23.92 29.74
C ARG A 421 3.87 22.87 28.75
N ILE A 422 4.67 21.82 28.56
CA ILE A 422 4.39 20.76 27.61
C ILE A 422 4.52 19.42 28.32
N ILE A 423 3.48 18.62 28.23
CA ILE A 423 3.47 17.21 28.67
C ILE A 423 2.88 16.40 27.53
N ASP A 424 3.63 15.43 27.01
CA ASP A 424 3.16 14.50 25.99
C ASP A 424 3.15 13.07 26.56
N GLY A 425 2.14 12.27 26.21
CA GLY A 425 1.98 10.89 26.70
C GLY A 425 1.62 10.74 28.19
N PHE A 426 0.85 11.64 28.77
CA PHE A 426 0.39 11.51 30.16
C PHE A 426 -0.55 10.30 30.33
N PRO A 427 -0.24 9.33 31.22
CA PRO A 427 -1.03 8.11 31.33
C PRO A 427 -2.34 8.33 32.10
N ALA A 428 -3.44 7.86 31.54
CA ALA A 428 -4.76 7.86 32.15
C ALA A 428 -5.06 6.61 33.01
N ARG A 429 -4.16 5.61 33.00
CA ARG A 429 -4.32 4.35 33.73
C ARG A 429 -4.20 4.54 35.25
N MET A 430 -5.08 3.84 35.99
CA MET A 430 -5.04 3.73 37.45
C MET A 430 -4.42 2.39 37.86
N ASP A 431 -3.42 2.42 38.74
CA ASP A 431 -2.93 1.23 39.45
C ASP A 431 -2.76 1.56 40.94
N GLY A 432 -3.55 0.93 41.81
CA GLY A 432 -3.61 1.20 43.26
C GLY A 432 -4.50 2.38 43.70
N GLU A 433 -4.27 2.93 44.91
CA GLU A 433 -5.06 4.03 45.53
C GLU A 433 -4.80 5.43 44.92
N TRP A 434 -4.26 5.48 43.71
CA TRP A 434 -3.57 6.64 43.13
C TRP A 434 -4.20 7.03 41.80
N CYS A 435 -4.77 8.24 41.71
CA CYS A 435 -5.41 8.70 40.47
C CYS A 435 -4.48 9.62 39.68
N SER A 436 -4.13 9.23 38.45
CA SER A 436 -3.14 9.95 37.63
C SER A 436 -3.63 11.33 37.20
N LEU A 437 -4.90 11.49 36.83
CA LEU A 437 -5.44 12.77 36.33
C LEU A 437 -5.58 13.85 37.42
N ASP A 438 -5.59 13.48 38.70
CA ASP A 438 -5.67 14.42 39.84
C ASP A 438 -4.41 15.29 39.89
N GLU A 439 -3.26 14.69 39.56
CA GLU A 439 -1.97 15.37 39.51
C GLU A 439 -1.86 16.34 38.32
N LEU A 440 -2.69 16.15 37.28
CA LEU A 440 -2.76 17.08 36.15
C LEU A 440 -3.55 18.36 36.50
N GLY A 441 -4.54 18.26 37.40
CA GLY A 441 -5.42 19.37 37.80
C GLY A 441 -4.66 20.66 38.17
N PRO A 442 -3.72 20.62 39.14
CA PRO A 442 -2.96 21.80 39.60
C PRO A 442 -2.07 22.48 38.55
N LEU A 443 -1.79 21.83 37.42
CA LEU A 443 -0.88 22.34 36.38
C LEU A 443 -1.62 23.29 35.41
N TYR A 444 -1.93 24.51 35.86
CA TYR A 444 -2.70 25.51 35.08
C TYR A 444 -1.89 26.23 33.97
N ARG A 445 -0.55 26.09 34.00
CA ARG A 445 0.40 26.77 33.09
C ARG A 445 0.68 26.02 31.79
N LEU A 446 0.09 24.83 31.63
CA LEU A 446 0.27 23.96 30.48
C LEU A 446 -0.28 24.60 29.20
N LYS A 447 0.53 24.55 28.15
CA LYS A 447 0.21 24.96 26.77
C LYS A 447 -0.07 23.75 25.88
N HIS A 448 0.49 22.58 26.20
CA HIS A 448 0.25 21.33 25.49
C HIS A 448 0.11 20.17 26.48
N VAL A 449 -0.95 19.38 26.31
CA VAL A 449 -1.19 18.12 27.02
C VAL A 449 -1.53 17.02 26.02
N GLY A 450 -0.78 15.92 26.03
CA GLY A 450 -1.18 14.64 25.44
C GLY A 450 -1.56 13.66 26.53
N ILE A 451 -2.75 13.05 26.46
CA ILE A 451 -3.24 12.03 27.39
C ILE A 451 -3.39 10.71 26.65
N GLN A 452 -2.78 9.65 27.15
CA GLN A 452 -2.79 8.32 26.55
C GLN A 452 -3.44 7.28 27.47
N GLY A 453 -4.03 6.25 26.86
CA GLY A 453 -4.61 5.11 27.56
C GLY A 453 -5.96 5.43 28.21
N LEU A 454 -6.75 6.31 27.59
CA LEU A 454 -8.06 6.76 28.10
C LEU A 454 -9.06 5.63 28.28
N GLU A 455 -8.90 4.51 27.57
CA GLU A 455 -9.70 3.29 27.73
C GLU A 455 -9.60 2.67 29.14
N ASN A 456 -8.52 2.97 29.87
CA ASN A 456 -8.27 2.43 31.21
C ASN A 456 -8.99 3.19 32.34
N ILE A 457 -9.77 4.23 32.01
CA ILE A 457 -10.51 5.01 33.00
C ILE A 457 -11.83 4.29 33.33
N ASN A 458 -11.92 3.75 34.55
CA ASN A 458 -13.11 3.01 35.01
C ASN A 458 -14.32 3.92 35.30
N ALA A 459 -14.09 5.10 35.88
CA ALA A 459 -15.13 6.05 36.27
C ALA A 459 -14.88 7.42 35.61
N SER A 460 -15.83 7.91 34.81
CA SER A 460 -15.74 9.18 34.11
C SER A 460 -15.50 10.37 35.06
N SER A 461 -16.00 10.30 36.30
CA SER A 461 -15.72 11.29 37.34
C SER A 461 -14.23 11.49 37.61
N SER A 462 -13.37 10.50 37.35
CA SER A 462 -11.92 10.63 37.47
C SER A 462 -11.34 11.55 36.38
N ALA A 463 -11.96 11.60 35.20
CA ALA A 463 -11.53 12.46 34.10
C ALA A 463 -11.76 13.95 34.40
N THR A 464 -12.82 14.30 35.14
CA THR A 464 -13.08 15.69 35.58
C THR A 464 -11.93 16.31 36.37
N LYS A 465 -11.15 15.47 37.07
CA LYS A 465 -10.07 15.91 37.94
C LYS A 465 -8.86 16.46 37.16
N ALA A 466 -8.77 16.16 35.86
CA ALA A 466 -7.81 16.78 34.94
C ALA A 466 -8.02 18.30 34.79
N LYS A 467 -9.25 18.78 35.02
CA LYS A 467 -9.62 20.21 34.97
C LYS A 467 -9.18 20.91 33.69
N LEU A 468 -9.32 20.25 32.52
CA LEU A 468 -8.83 20.76 31.23
C LEU A 468 -9.46 22.11 30.86
N SER A 469 -10.76 22.30 31.13
CA SER A 469 -11.49 23.54 30.87
C SER A 469 -10.97 24.74 31.68
N GLU A 470 -10.35 24.51 32.85
CA GLU A 470 -9.73 25.54 33.69
C GLU A 470 -8.34 25.96 33.17
N LYS A 471 -7.73 25.22 32.23
CA LYS A 471 -6.38 25.47 31.71
C LYS A 471 -6.38 26.51 30.59
N VAL A 472 -6.58 27.78 30.95
CA VAL A 472 -6.72 28.91 30.01
C VAL A 472 -5.56 29.15 29.03
N HIS A 473 -4.39 28.53 29.27
CA HIS A 473 -3.21 28.62 28.41
C HIS A 473 -3.03 27.43 27.46
N LEU A 474 -3.90 26.42 27.54
CA LEU A 474 -3.81 25.21 26.74
C LEU A 474 -4.15 25.51 25.28
N MET A 475 -3.17 25.32 24.40
CA MET A 475 -3.26 25.56 22.96
C MET A 475 -3.33 24.24 22.17
N ARG A 476 -2.79 23.14 22.72
CA ARG A 476 -2.77 21.82 22.09
C ARG A 476 -3.24 20.73 23.05
N LEU A 477 -4.15 19.89 22.57
CA LEU A 477 -4.66 18.72 23.28
C LEU A 477 -4.60 17.50 22.36
N ASP A 478 -3.94 16.44 22.82
CA ASP A 478 -3.95 15.13 22.18
C ASP A 478 -4.64 14.12 23.13
N LEU A 479 -5.67 13.43 22.64
CA LEU A 479 -6.42 12.41 23.37
C LEU A 479 -6.30 11.07 22.64
N THR A 480 -5.63 10.10 23.25
CA THR A 480 -5.28 8.84 22.60
C THR A 480 -5.80 7.65 23.39
N CYS A 481 -6.51 6.76 22.69
CA CYS A 481 -6.85 5.42 23.14
C CYS A 481 -5.96 4.40 22.43
N SER A 482 -5.73 3.23 23.04
CA SER A 482 -5.18 2.10 22.28
C SER A 482 -6.18 1.66 21.21
N SER A 483 -5.75 1.48 19.96
CA SER A 483 -6.63 0.96 18.90
C SER A 483 -7.19 -0.41 19.32
N VAL A 484 -8.50 -0.49 19.60
CA VAL A 484 -9.18 -1.66 20.20
C VAL A 484 -9.61 -2.69 19.16
N LEU A 485 -9.33 -2.47 17.87
CA LEU A 485 -9.55 -3.49 16.83
C LEU A 485 -8.47 -4.58 16.94
N GLY A 486 -8.60 -5.42 17.98
CA GLY A 486 -7.96 -6.73 18.04
C GLY A 486 -8.64 -7.72 17.09
N ASP A 487 -8.05 -8.93 16.99
CA ASP A 487 -8.44 -10.02 16.07
C ASP A 487 -9.92 -10.49 16.16
N SER A 488 -10.72 -9.99 17.12
CA SER A 488 -12.11 -10.37 17.36
C SER A 488 -13.17 -9.37 16.89
N GLY A 489 -12.81 -8.14 16.50
CA GLY A 489 -13.68 -7.20 15.77
C GLY A 489 -14.99 -6.71 16.42
N LEU A 490 -15.26 -7.02 17.70
CA LEU A 490 -16.47 -6.57 18.42
C LEU A 490 -16.11 -5.95 19.77
N ILE A 491 -16.38 -4.65 19.91
CA ILE A 491 -16.25 -3.90 21.18
C ILE A 491 -17.60 -3.94 21.90
N GLU A 492 -17.62 -4.26 23.19
CA GLU A 492 -18.85 -4.32 23.98
C GLU A 492 -19.51 -2.92 24.10
N GLU A 493 -20.85 -2.86 24.06
CA GLU A 493 -21.57 -1.57 24.14
C GLU A 493 -21.34 -0.82 25.46
N GLU A 494 -21.08 -1.55 26.54
CA GLU A 494 -20.76 -0.96 27.85
C GLU A 494 -19.43 -0.18 27.80
N GLU A 495 -18.42 -0.71 27.10
CA GLU A 495 -17.12 -0.05 26.93
C GLU A 495 -17.24 1.19 26.04
N GLN A 496 -18.04 1.12 24.97
CA GLN A 496 -18.35 2.26 24.09
C GLN A 496 -18.99 3.40 24.89
N LYS A 497 -19.99 3.09 25.72
CA LYS A 497 -20.67 4.08 26.56
C LYS A 497 -19.75 4.64 27.65
N ARG A 498 -18.86 3.82 28.21
CA ARG A 498 -17.85 4.26 29.17
C ARG A 498 -16.92 5.29 28.55
N ILE A 499 -16.36 5.02 27.37
CA ILE A 499 -15.42 5.95 26.73
C ILE A 499 -16.10 7.25 26.28
N GLU A 500 -17.37 7.19 25.85
CA GLU A 500 -18.20 8.37 25.61
C GLU A 500 -18.28 9.27 26.84
N ASN A 501 -18.64 8.70 28.00
CA ASN A 501 -18.72 9.45 29.25
C ASN A 501 -17.36 10.01 29.69
N VAL A 502 -16.25 9.29 29.46
CA VAL A 502 -14.90 9.77 29.80
C VAL A 502 -14.54 11.00 28.98
N PHE A 503 -14.75 10.97 27.66
CA PHE A 503 -14.44 12.12 26.80
C PHE A 503 -15.38 13.31 27.04
N ASP A 504 -16.65 13.08 27.43
CA ASP A 504 -17.58 14.15 27.82
C ASP A 504 -17.03 15.02 28.96
N GLU A 505 -16.29 14.42 29.90
CA GLU A 505 -15.67 15.12 31.04
C GLU A 505 -14.33 15.80 30.71
N LEU A 506 -13.72 15.50 29.55
CA LEU A 506 -12.45 16.06 29.09
C LEU A 506 -12.65 17.30 28.20
N CYS A 507 -13.53 18.21 28.62
CA CYS A 507 -13.87 19.41 27.86
C CYS A 507 -12.67 20.38 27.73
N PRO A 508 -12.25 20.75 26.50
CA PRO A 508 -11.15 21.67 26.27
C PRO A 508 -11.52 23.14 26.54
N PRO A 509 -10.53 24.03 26.72
CA PRO A 509 -10.78 25.47 26.86
C PRO A 509 -10.96 26.17 25.48
N PRO A 510 -11.67 27.32 25.42
CA PRO A 510 -11.96 28.07 24.18
C PRO A 510 -10.76 28.51 23.33
N ARG A 511 -9.57 28.57 23.94
CA ARG A 511 -8.33 29.01 23.29
C ARG A 511 -7.55 27.89 22.60
N LEU A 512 -8.08 26.66 22.62
CA LEU A 512 -7.42 25.52 21.99
C LEU A 512 -7.27 25.76 20.48
N GLU A 513 -6.03 25.68 19.96
CA GLU A 513 -5.71 25.82 18.53
C GLU A 513 -5.57 24.48 17.81
N PHE A 514 -5.20 23.41 18.53
CA PHE A 514 -5.00 22.08 17.97
C PHE A 514 -5.62 21.00 18.83
N LEU A 515 -6.40 20.13 18.20
CA LEU A 515 -7.02 18.96 18.81
C LEU A 515 -6.68 17.72 17.99
N SER A 516 -6.15 16.69 18.65
CA SER A 516 -5.98 15.35 18.10
C SER A 516 -6.76 14.33 18.91
N ILE A 517 -7.54 13.48 18.23
CA ILE A 517 -8.26 12.35 18.83
C ILE A 517 -7.86 11.09 18.06
N GLU A 518 -7.31 10.09 18.76
CA GLU A 518 -6.81 8.85 18.16
C GLU A 518 -7.38 7.61 18.87
N GLY A 519 -7.83 6.62 18.09
CA GLY A 519 -8.29 5.33 18.59
C GLY A 519 -9.64 5.37 19.31
N TYR A 520 -10.44 6.42 19.09
CA TYR A 520 -11.71 6.59 19.77
C TYR A 520 -12.75 5.56 19.29
N PHE A 521 -13.29 4.77 20.22
CA PHE A 521 -14.22 3.68 19.93
C PHE A 521 -15.64 3.89 20.48
N GLY A 522 -16.01 5.11 20.87
CA GLY A 522 -17.40 5.45 21.17
C GLY A 522 -18.25 5.52 19.89
N ARG A 523 -19.57 5.33 20.00
CA ARG A 523 -20.49 5.49 18.85
C ARG A 523 -20.76 6.96 18.55
N ARG A 524 -20.79 7.80 19.58
CA ARG A 524 -21.08 9.24 19.46
C ARG A 524 -19.89 10.06 19.91
N LEU A 525 -19.53 11.08 19.16
CA LEU A 525 -18.50 12.03 19.60
C LEU A 525 -18.93 12.79 20.87
N PRO A 526 -17.97 13.37 21.61
CA PRO A 526 -18.24 14.02 22.90
C PRO A 526 -19.25 15.16 22.77
N ARG A 527 -20.08 15.37 23.79
CA ARG A 527 -21.17 16.39 23.78
C ARG A 527 -20.67 17.79 23.46
N TRP A 528 -19.48 18.14 23.93
CA TRP A 528 -18.85 19.43 23.66
C TRP A 528 -18.39 19.60 22.19
N MET A 529 -18.29 18.52 21.40
CA MET A 529 -18.09 18.56 19.93
C MET A 529 -19.40 18.54 19.14
N MET A 530 -20.49 18.09 19.77
CA MET A 530 -21.83 17.94 19.16
C MET A 530 -22.78 19.08 19.54
N SER A 531 -22.34 20.07 20.30
CA SER A 531 -23.15 21.19 20.76
C SER A 531 -23.13 22.36 19.77
N SER A 532 -24.20 23.15 19.72
CA SER A 532 -24.31 24.37 18.92
C SER A 532 -23.40 25.51 19.41
N HIS A 533 -22.81 25.40 20.60
CA HIS A 533 -21.84 26.35 21.14
C HIS A 533 -20.57 25.59 21.52
N LEU A 534 -19.69 25.37 20.54
CA LEU A 534 -18.43 24.67 20.75
C LEU A 534 -17.49 25.52 21.62
N PRO A 535 -16.84 24.95 22.65
CA PRO A 535 -15.79 25.63 23.41
C PRO A 535 -14.44 25.61 22.64
N LEU A 536 -14.49 25.77 21.32
CA LEU A 536 -13.36 25.55 20.39
C LEU A 536 -13.17 26.75 19.45
N ASP A 537 -13.57 27.95 19.87
CA ASP A 537 -13.61 29.15 19.03
C ASP A 537 -12.27 29.47 18.35
N SER A 538 -11.15 29.06 18.94
CA SER A 538 -9.79 29.30 18.43
C SER A 538 -9.18 28.13 17.66
N LEU A 539 -9.94 27.05 17.42
CA LEU A 539 -9.42 25.83 16.81
C LEU A 539 -9.01 26.07 15.36
N ARG A 540 -7.76 25.73 15.04
CA ARG A 540 -7.16 25.88 13.70
C ARG A 540 -6.94 24.54 13.02
N ILE A 541 -6.69 23.49 13.80
CA ILE A 541 -6.31 22.19 13.27
C ILE A 541 -7.04 21.10 14.06
N LEU A 542 -7.71 20.22 13.31
CA LEU A 542 -8.37 19.04 13.86
C LEU A 542 -7.84 17.78 13.20
N PHE A 543 -7.28 16.89 14.03
CA PHE A 543 -6.84 15.57 13.64
C PHE A 543 -7.70 14.52 14.32
N ILE A 544 -8.31 13.65 13.52
CA ILE A 544 -9.10 12.54 14.04
C ILE A 544 -8.65 11.27 13.32
N CYS A 545 -8.23 10.27 14.08
CA CYS A 545 -7.75 9.00 13.54
C CYS A 545 -8.42 7.83 14.26
N ASP A 546 -8.84 6.82 13.48
CA ASP A 546 -9.36 5.54 13.96
C ASP A 546 -10.63 5.71 14.84
N LEU A 547 -11.69 6.28 14.25
CA LEU A 547 -13.03 6.34 14.87
C LEU A 547 -13.77 5.01 14.70
N ALA A 548 -13.34 3.97 15.41
CA ALA A 548 -13.72 2.58 15.13
C ALA A 548 -15.25 2.34 15.08
N CYS A 549 -16.02 2.93 15.99
CA CYS A 549 -17.46 2.71 16.10
C CYS A 549 -18.32 3.95 15.80
N CYS A 550 -17.71 5.08 15.44
CA CYS A 550 -18.44 6.34 15.32
C CYS A 550 -19.28 6.37 14.04
N THR A 551 -20.55 6.76 14.16
CA THR A 551 -21.50 6.73 13.03
C THR A 551 -21.74 8.09 12.37
N GLN A 552 -21.27 9.17 12.98
CA GLN A 552 -21.54 10.55 12.55
C GLN A 552 -20.30 11.44 12.72
N LEU A 553 -20.12 12.38 11.81
CA LEU A 553 -19.15 13.47 11.99
C LEU A 553 -19.71 14.54 12.94
N PRO A 554 -18.86 15.40 13.53
CA PRO A 554 -19.34 16.41 14.45
C PRO A 554 -19.97 17.60 13.70
N ASP A 555 -21.27 17.79 13.92
CA ASP A 555 -22.11 18.78 13.23
C ASP A 555 -21.75 20.23 13.60
N GLY A 556 -21.15 20.45 14.77
CA GLY A 556 -20.76 21.79 15.23
C GLY A 556 -19.53 22.38 14.52
N LEU A 557 -18.73 21.58 13.81
CA LEU A 557 -17.44 22.04 13.26
C LEU A 557 -17.57 23.14 12.21
N SER A 558 -18.69 23.17 11.50
CA SER A 558 -18.97 24.16 10.43
C SER A 558 -18.90 25.61 10.92
N GLN A 559 -19.08 25.84 12.21
CA GLN A 559 -19.14 27.17 12.81
C GLN A 559 -17.77 27.68 13.28
N LEU A 560 -16.73 26.86 13.21
CA LEU A 560 -15.41 27.21 13.74
C LEU A 560 -14.73 28.27 12.85
N PRO A 561 -14.50 29.50 13.37
CA PRO A 561 -14.12 30.64 12.53
C PRO A 561 -12.65 30.62 12.08
N TYR A 562 -11.80 29.86 12.76
CA TYR A 562 -10.35 29.82 12.49
C TYR A 562 -9.85 28.45 12.02
N LEU A 563 -10.73 27.49 11.74
CA LEU A 563 -10.34 26.15 11.35
C LEU A 563 -9.69 26.19 9.95
N GLU A 564 -8.41 25.83 9.87
CA GLU A 564 -7.56 25.89 8.68
C GLU A 564 -7.33 24.50 8.05
N PHE A 565 -7.27 23.45 8.86
CA PHE A 565 -7.00 22.08 8.42
C PHE A 565 -7.85 21.05 9.17
N ILE A 566 -8.44 20.11 8.44
CA ILE A 566 -9.13 18.94 8.99
C ILE A 566 -8.58 17.68 8.34
N GLN A 567 -8.16 16.72 9.15
CA GLN A 567 -7.90 15.34 8.71
C GLN A 567 -8.72 14.37 9.52
N ILE A 568 -9.48 13.53 8.81
CA ILE A 568 -10.25 12.43 9.37
C ILE A 568 -9.79 11.15 8.67
N ASN A 569 -9.14 10.27 9.43
CA ASN A 569 -8.58 9.02 8.95
C ASN A 569 -9.27 7.83 9.61
N ARG A 570 -9.71 6.86 8.81
CA ARG A 570 -10.29 5.58 9.22
C ARG A 570 -11.50 5.71 10.19
N PRO A 571 -12.62 6.33 9.77
CA PRO A 571 -13.91 6.19 10.46
C PRO A 571 -14.80 5.15 9.75
N PRO A 572 -14.61 3.83 9.97
CA PRO A 572 -15.20 2.79 9.13
C PRO A 572 -16.74 2.68 9.26
N ALA A 573 -17.33 3.17 10.35
CA ALA A 573 -18.77 3.03 10.60
C ALA A 573 -19.63 4.20 10.06
N ILE A 574 -19.01 5.25 9.50
CA ILE A 574 -19.73 6.40 8.94
C ILE A 574 -20.26 6.05 7.56
N LYS A 575 -21.59 6.10 7.41
CA LYS A 575 -22.28 5.77 6.15
C LYS A 575 -22.71 6.98 5.32
N ARG A 576 -23.03 8.08 6.00
CA ARG A 576 -23.53 9.30 5.38
C ARG A 576 -22.95 10.51 6.08
N VAL A 577 -22.57 11.50 5.28
CA VAL A 577 -22.27 12.86 5.73
C VAL A 577 -23.41 13.74 5.22
N GLY A 578 -24.34 14.07 6.11
CA GLY A 578 -25.54 14.83 5.78
C GLY A 578 -25.34 16.35 5.86
N PRO A 579 -26.40 17.14 5.57
CA PRO A 579 -26.35 18.59 5.62
C PRO A 579 -26.07 19.13 7.03
N GLU A 580 -26.29 18.35 8.09
CA GLU A 580 -25.91 18.67 9.47
C GLU A 580 -24.43 19.07 9.60
N PHE A 581 -23.55 18.51 8.77
CA PHE A 581 -22.13 18.86 8.74
C PHE A 581 -21.87 20.28 8.22
N MET A 582 -22.82 20.87 7.49
CA MET A 582 -22.71 22.16 6.79
C MET A 582 -23.66 23.23 7.36
N GLN A 583 -24.59 22.85 8.24
CA GLN A 583 -25.62 23.76 8.76
C GLN A 583 -25.07 24.69 9.84
N SER A 584 -25.06 26.00 9.56
CA SER A 584 -24.96 27.03 10.60
C SER A 584 -26.25 27.01 11.44
N CYS A 585 -26.18 26.81 12.76
CA CYS A 585 -27.37 26.84 13.63
C CYS A 585 -27.97 28.26 13.73
N HIS A 586 -28.80 28.66 12.76
CA HIS A 586 -29.68 29.83 12.88
C HIS A 586 -31.09 29.53 12.35
N GLN A 587 -31.79 28.58 12.97
CA GLN A 587 -33.23 28.38 12.72
C GLN A 587 -34.14 29.33 13.53
N TYR A 588 -33.61 30.26 14.33
CA TYR A 588 -34.43 31.15 15.18
C TYR A 588 -33.90 32.59 15.33
N SER A 589 -33.51 33.25 14.24
CA SER A 589 -33.29 34.71 14.27
C SER A 589 -33.98 35.41 13.08
N PRO A 590 -34.93 36.34 13.32
CA PRO A 590 -35.77 36.93 12.27
C PRO A 590 -35.09 38.07 11.50
N ARG A 591 -33.75 38.07 11.35
CA ARG A 591 -33.02 39.11 10.62
C ARG A 591 -31.96 38.53 9.66
N PRO A 592 -32.14 38.70 8.34
CA PRO A 592 -31.21 38.24 7.31
C PRO A 592 -30.08 39.26 7.08
N SER A 593 -29.22 39.45 8.07
CA SER A 593 -28.03 40.31 7.91
C SER A 593 -26.79 39.57 8.39
N HIS A 594 -26.02 39.07 7.42
CA HIS A 594 -24.76 38.30 7.49
C HIS A 594 -24.91 36.78 7.66
N MET A 595 -25.28 36.06 6.58
CA MET A 595 -24.99 34.62 6.46
C MET A 595 -23.46 34.45 6.47
N THR A 596 -22.92 33.86 7.53
CA THR A 596 -21.49 33.51 7.59
C THR A 596 -21.35 32.13 6.97
N ALA A 597 -20.50 31.99 5.95
CA ALA A 597 -20.26 30.71 5.29
C ALA A 597 -19.71 29.67 6.29
N ALA A 598 -20.16 28.42 6.18
CA ALA A 598 -19.61 27.32 6.96
C ALA A 598 -18.14 27.11 6.60
N PHE A 599 -17.32 26.78 7.60
CA PHE A 599 -15.86 26.60 7.46
C PHE A 599 -15.17 27.78 6.77
N PRO A 600 -15.26 29.01 7.32
CA PRO A 600 -14.86 30.23 6.63
C PRO A 600 -13.35 30.34 6.34
N ARG A 601 -12.50 29.55 7.01
CA ARG A 601 -11.03 29.58 6.89
C ARG A 601 -10.39 28.23 6.55
N LEU A 602 -11.17 27.22 6.19
CA LEU A 602 -10.61 25.89 5.91
C LEU A 602 -9.87 25.91 4.58
N HIS A 603 -8.56 25.67 4.60
CA HIS A 603 -7.70 25.66 3.42
C HIS A 603 -7.54 24.25 2.86
N GLU A 604 -7.51 23.24 3.75
CA GLU A 604 -7.12 21.89 3.41
C GLU A 604 -7.99 20.89 4.17
N MET A 605 -8.50 19.89 3.45
CA MET A 605 -9.38 18.86 3.99
C MET A 605 -8.98 17.49 3.48
N ASP A 606 -8.75 16.56 4.41
CA ASP A 606 -8.26 15.22 4.12
C ASP A 606 -9.19 14.15 4.74
N LEU A 607 -9.86 13.38 3.90
CA LEU A 607 -10.78 12.32 4.29
C LEU A 607 -10.28 10.98 3.76
N GLN A 608 -9.90 10.09 4.68
CA GLN A 608 -9.29 8.80 4.34
C GLN A 608 -9.94 7.62 5.05
N GLY A 609 -10.04 6.48 4.37
CA GLY A 609 -10.42 5.20 4.98
C GLY A 609 -11.88 5.14 5.47
N MET A 610 -12.77 5.95 4.88
CA MET A 610 -14.21 5.96 5.17
C MET A 610 -14.92 4.87 4.36
N VAL A 611 -14.66 3.60 4.70
CA VAL A 611 -14.99 2.44 3.84
C VAL A 611 -16.48 2.16 3.65
N GLU A 612 -17.35 2.63 4.54
CA GLU A 612 -18.81 2.50 4.42
C GLU A 612 -19.51 3.79 3.97
N TRP A 613 -18.76 4.87 3.68
CA TRP A 613 -19.31 6.19 3.39
C TRP A 613 -19.88 6.28 1.98
N GLU A 614 -21.20 6.11 1.83
CA GLU A 614 -21.91 6.04 0.55
C GLU A 614 -22.46 7.38 0.06
N GLU A 615 -22.85 8.26 0.99
CA GLU A 615 -23.65 9.45 0.69
C GLU A 615 -23.01 10.71 1.29
N TRP A 616 -22.80 11.73 0.46
CA TRP A 616 -22.37 13.08 0.88
C TRP A 616 -23.38 14.10 0.38
N GLU A 617 -24.22 14.60 1.28
CA GLU A 617 -25.31 15.53 0.96
C GLU A 617 -24.89 16.96 1.26
N TRP A 618 -24.84 17.81 0.22
CA TRP A 618 -24.64 19.25 0.37
C TRP A 618 -25.29 20.01 -0.80
N GLU A 619 -26.31 20.80 -0.45
CA GLU A 619 -27.10 21.63 -1.36
C GLU A 619 -26.32 22.84 -1.90
N GLU A 620 -26.56 23.22 -3.15
CA GLU A 620 -25.87 24.33 -3.84
C GLU A 620 -26.06 25.69 -3.16
N GLN A 621 -27.14 25.89 -2.42
CA GLN A 621 -27.48 27.16 -1.79
C GLN A 621 -26.75 27.38 -0.45
N VAL A 622 -26.16 26.33 0.11
CA VAL A 622 -25.46 26.38 1.41
C VAL A 622 -24.03 26.84 1.20
N GLN A 623 -23.74 28.10 1.56
CA GLN A 623 -22.40 28.69 1.46
C GLN A 623 -21.44 28.02 2.44
N ALA A 624 -20.40 27.37 1.92
CA ALA A 624 -19.37 26.76 2.73
C ALA A 624 -18.03 26.64 1.99
N PHE A 625 -16.95 26.45 2.75
CA PHE A 625 -15.58 26.27 2.24
C PHE A 625 -15.10 27.37 1.26
N PRO A 626 -15.29 28.68 1.57
CA PRO A 626 -14.96 29.76 0.64
C PRO A 626 -13.47 29.86 0.28
N VAL A 627 -12.57 29.29 1.09
CA VAL A 627 -11.10 29.36 0.91
C VAL A 627 -10.43 27.98 0.81
N LEU A 628 -11.22 26.90 0.66
CA LEU A 628 -10.67 25.55 0.53
C LEU A 628 -9.86 25.44 -0.76
N GLN A 629 -8.60 25.05 -0.66
CA GLN A 629 -7.64 24.98 -1.76
C GLN A 629 -7.38 23.53 -2.19
N GLN A 630 -7.26 22.60 -1.23
CA GLN A 630 -6.95 21.20 -1.48
C GLN A 630 -7.93 20.27 -0.76
N LEU A 631 -8.42 19.26 -1.49
CA LEU A 631 -9.27 18.19 -0.97
C LEU A 631 -8.67 16.82 -1.35
N TRP A 632 -8.48 15.97 -0.35
CA TRP A 632 -8.08 14.57 -0.51
C TRP A 632 -9.21 13.63 -0.12
N LEU A 633 -9.56 12.71 -1.02
CA LEU A 633 -10.52 11.63 -0.80
C LEU A 633 -9.81 10.31 -1.10
N MET A 634 -9.54 9.49 -0.08
CA MET A 634 -8.75 8.27 -0.26
C MET A 634 -9.38 7.06 0.43
N HIS A 635 -9.50 5.93 -0.26
CA HIS A 635 -10.08 4.69 0.27
C HIS A 635 -11.49 4.89 0.88
N CYS A 636 -12.40 5.48 0.10
CA CYS A 636 -13.79 5.78 0.49
C CYS A 636 -14.79 5.07 -0.43
N LYS A 637 -16.08 5.04 -0.08
CA LYS A 637 -17.14 4.39 -0.87
C LYS A 637 -18.19 5.36 -1.41
N LEU A 638 -17.78 6.47 -2.01
CA LEU A 638 -18.71 7.56 -2.32
C LEU A 638 -19.38 7.41 -3.70
N ARG A 639 -20.72 7.53 -3.77
CA ARG A 639 -21.47 7.43 -5.04
C ARG A 639 -21.32 8.67 -5.94
N CYS A 640 -21.34 9.86 -5.35
CA CYS A 640 -21.20 11.14 -6.05
C CYS A 640 -20.62 12.22 -5.14
N LEU A 641 -19.95 13.20 -5.75
CA LEU A 641 -19.56 14.42 -5.06
C LEU A 641 -20.78 15.36 -4.95
N PRO A 642 -20.97 16.07 -3.82
CA PRO A 642 -22.12 16.92 -3.66
C PRO A 642 -22.07 18.16 -4.59
N PRO A 643 -23.21 18.60 -5.16
CA PRO A 643 -23.27 19.80 -6.00
C PRO A 643 -22.83 21.09 -5.30
N GLY A 644 -23.05 21.20 -3.98
CA GLY A 644 -22.56 22.31 -3.17
C GLY A 644 -21.04 22.46 -3.20
N LEU A 645 -20.29 21.35 -3.22
CA LEU A 645 -18.82 21.38 -3.28
C LEU A 645 -18.32 21.98 -4.59
N ALA A 646 -18.97 21.63 -5.70
CA ALA A 646 -18.61 22.13 -7.02
C ALA A 646 -18.95 23.63 -7.19
N SER A 647 -20.07 24.08 -6.61
CA SER A 647 -20.60 25.44 -6.79
C SER A 647 -20.06 26.47 -5.78
N GLN A 648 -19.82 26.07 -4.52
CA GLN A 648 -19.51 27.00 -3.42
C GLN A 648 -18.02 27.01 -3.02
N ALA A 649 -17.27 25.92 -3.23
CA ALA A 649 -15.85 25.86 -2.92
C ALA A 649 -14.99 26.53 -4.00
N GLY A 650 -15.22 27.83 -4.25
CA GLY A 650 -14.66 28.59 -5.38
C GLY A 650 -13.14 28.80 -5.36
N ALA A 651 -12.46 28.45 -4.26
CA ALA A 651 -11.00 28.48 -4.14
C ALA A 651 -10.33 27.12 -4.41
N LEU A 652 -11.12 26.05 -4.59
CA LEU A 652 -10.61 24.68 -4.70
C LEU A 652 -9.80 24.56 -5.99
N ASN A 653 -8.48 24.41 -5.84
CA ASN A 653 -7.54 24.37 -6.94
C ASN A 653 -6.97 22.97 -7.18
N LYS A 654 -6.95 22.11 -6.17
CA LYS A 654 -6.45 20.73 -6.27
C LYS A 654 -7.41 19.74 -5.63
N LEU A 655 -7.72 18.68 -6.38
CA LEU A 655 -8.55 17.57 -5.94
C LEU A 655 -7.79 16.27 -6.18
N THR A 656 -7.61 15.48 -5.13
CA THR A 656 -6.97 14.15 -5.20
C THR A 656 -7.98 13.10 -4.80
N ILE A 657 -8.25 12.14 -5.68
CA ILE A 657 -9.22 11.06 -5.44
C ILE A 657 -8.49 9.73 -5.69
N TYR A 658 -8.33 8.94 -4.63
CA TYR A 658 -7.64 7.65 -4.68
C TYR A 658 -8.53 6.52 -4.18
N ASN A 659 -8.74 5.49 -5.00
CA ASN A 659 -9.49 4.29 -4.63
C ASN A 659 -10.86 4.64 -3.98
N VAL A 660 -11.64 5.49 -4.65
CA VAL A 660 -13.01 5.81 -4.24
C VAL A 660 -13.99 4.93 -5.02
N GLN A 661 -14.66 4.04 -4.30
CA GLN A 661 -15.56 3.04 -4.87
C GLN A 661 -16.95 3.62 -5.11
N GLY A 662 -17.56 3.31 -6.27
CA GLY A 662 -18.90 3.77 -6.63
C GLY A 662 -19.00 5.18 -7.20
N LEU A 663 -17.90 5.94 -7.29
CA LEU A 663 -17.90 7.30 -7.83
C LEU A 663 -18.03 7.26 -9.36
N ILE A 664 -19.16 7.72 -9.90
CA ILE A 664 -19.46 7.63 -11.34
C ILE A 664 -18.92 8.84 -12.11
N SER A 665 -18.92 10.04 -11.51
CA SER A 665 -18.56 11.27 -12.21
C SER A 665 -17.90 12.33 -11.34
N VAL A 666 -17.07 13.17 -12.00
CA VAL A 666 -16.50 14.41 -11.43
C VAL A 666 -16.85 15.56 -12.36
N GLU A 667 -17.76 16.43 -11.94
CA GLU A 667 -18.37 17.42 -12.82
C GLU A 667 -18.47 18.81 -12.16
N ASN A 668 -18.39 19.86 -12.97
CA ASN A 668 -18.75 21.24 -12.61
C ASN A 668 -17.84 21.97 -11.59
N PHE A 669 -16.52 21.73 -11.59
CA PHE A 669 -15.58 22.48 -10.74
C PHE A 669 -14.87 23.60 -11.52
N PRO A 670 -15.35 24.87 -11.46
CA PRO A 670 -14.80 25.96 -12.26
C PRO A 670 -13.43 26.47 -11.79
N SER A 671 -13.07 26.27 -10.52
CA SER A 671 -11.83 26.74 -9.92
C SER A 671 -10.66 25.74 -9.99
N LEU A 672 -10.95 24.48 -10.33
CA LEU A 672 -10.00 23.38 -10.24
C LEU A 672 -8.88 23.52 -11.27
N VAL A 673 -7.62 23.46 -10.81
CA VAL A 673 -6.40 23.60 -11.62
C VAL A 673 -5.69 22.26 -11.78
N ALA A 674 -5.71 21.41 -10.76
CA ALA A 674 -5.09 20.09 -10.75
C ALA A 674 -6.05 19.02 -10.25
N LEU A 675 -6.16 17.92 -11.00
CA LEU A 675 -6.94 16.75 -10.65
C LEU A 675 -6.05 15.51 -10.74
N ASP A 676 -5.87 14.81 -9.63
CA ASP A 676 -5.10 13.58 -9.54
C ASP A 676 -6.08 12.43 -9.20
N LEU A 677 -6.25 11.48 -10.12
CA LEU A 677 -7.14 10.31 -10.05
C LEU A 677 -6.31 9.03 -10.09
N ASP A 678 -6.52 8.14 -9.13
CA ASP A 678 -5.80 6.87 -9.05
C ASP A 678 -6.71 5.75 -8.49
N GLU A 679 -6.71 4.58 -9.11
CA GLU A 679 -7.52 3.39 -8.76
C GLU A 679 -9.05 3.61 -8.65
N ASN A 680 -9.62 4.58 -9.36
CA ASN A 680 -11.08 4.83 -9.35
C ASN A 680 -11.81 3.99 -10.42
N LEU A 681 -12.10 2.74 -10.10
CA LEU A 681 -12.58 1.72 -11.06
C LEU A 681 -13.99 1.97 -11.63
N ASP A 682 -14.81 2.77 -10.95
CA ASP A 682 -16.19 3.06 -11.34
C ASP A 682 -16.39 4.39 -12.08
N LEU A 683 -15.35 5.22 -12.16
CA LEU A 683 -15.43 6.55 -12.75
C LEU A 683 -15.64 6.47 -14.26
N GLU A 684 -16.75 7.03 -14.75
CA GLU A 684 -17.13 6.98 -16.16
C GLU A 684 -16.91 8.30 -16.91
N ARG A 685 -17.03 9.44 -16.22
CA ARG A 685 -17.11 10.75 -16.86
C ARG A 685 -16.49 11.88 -16.02
N ILE A 686 -15.77 12.77 -16.70
CA ILE A 686 -15.20 14.01 -16.17
C ILE A 686 -15.65 15.15 -17.07
N THR A 687 -16.38 16.13 -16.54
CA THR A 687 -16.95 17.19 -17.37
C THR A 687 -16.88 18.57 -16.70
N ASN A 688 -16.81 19.62 -17.54
CA ASN A 688 -16.94 21.01 -17.10
C ASN A 688 -15.93 21.44 -16.02
N LEU A 689 -14.64 21.37 -16.35
CA LEU A 689 -13.52 21.82 -15.50
C LEU A 689 -12.69 22.89 -16.26
N PRO A 690 -13.23 24.11 -16.43
CA PRO A 690 -12.70 25.12 -17.35
C PRO A 690 -11.27 25.60 -17.08
N ARG A 691 -10.81 25.54 -15.82
CA ARG A 691 -9.47 25.99 -15.39
C ARG A 691 -8.46 24.86 -15.20
N LEU A 692 -8.85 23.61 -15.48
CA LEU A 692 -8.00 22.46 -15.24
C LEU A 692 -6.77 22.52 -16.14
N GLN A 693 -5.58 22.62 -15.54
CA GLN A 693 -4.30 22.66 -16.26
C GLN A 693 -3.55 21.34 -16.19
N LYS A 694 -3.70 20.59 -15.09
CA LYS A 694 -3.03 19.31 -14.87
C LYS A 694 -4.04 18.22 -14.55
N LEU A 695 -4.02 17.13 -15.30
CA LEU A 695 -4.82 15.94 -15.06
C LEU A 695 -3.92 14.71 -15.02
N SER A 696 -3.99 13.94 -13.93
CA SER A 696 -3.34 12.63 -13.81
C SER A 696 -4.40 11.56 -13.61
N ILE A 697 -4.36 10.51 -14.43
CA ILE A 697 -5.27 9.37 -14.37
C ILE A 697 -4.42 8.09 -14.34
N GLU A 698 -4.51 7.34 -13.24
CA GLU A 698 -3.88 6.03 -13.03
C GLU A 698 -4.98 4.99 -12.77
N ASP A 699 -5.01 3.92 -13.57
CA ASP A 699 -5.91 2.76 -13.39
C ASP A 699 -7.44 3.09 -13.24
N CYS A 700 -7.99 3.92 -14.15
CA CYS A 700 -9.44 4.24 -14.24
C CYS A 700 -10.09 3.66 -15.52
N PRO A 701 -10.34 2.34 -15.62
CA PRO A 701 -10.69 1.67 -16.87
C PRO A 701 -12.08 2.00 -17.45
N LYS A 702 -13.01 2.51 -16.65
CA LYS A 702 -14.37 2.85 -17.10
C LYS A 702 -14.50 4.28 -17.64
N LEU A 703 -13.46 5.11 -17.54
CA LEU A 703 -13.52 6.51 -17.94
C LEU A 703 -13.66 6.63 -19.46
N LYS A 704 -14.80 7.14 -19.92
CA LYS A 704 -15.14 7.24 -21.35
C LYS A 704 -15.32 8.67 -21.83
N ILE A 705 -15.65 9.60 -20.93
CA ILE A 705 -15.99 10.98 -21.28
C ILE A 705 -15.05 11.92 -20.53
N LEU A 706 -14.36 12.78 -21.28
CA LEU A 706 -13.55 13.89 -20.76
C LEU A 706 -13.82 15.12 -21.63
N GLU A 707 -14.68 16.03 -21.14
CA GLU A 707 -15.16 17.18 -21.90
C GLU A 707 -15.17 18.47 -21.07
N GLY A 708 -15.14 19.63 -21.73
CA GLY A 708 -15.16 20.92 -21.03
C GLY A 708 -13.90 21.24 -20.22
N VAL A 709 -12.72 20.84 -20.74
CA VAL A 709 -11.39 21.08 -20.15
C VAL A 709 -10.48 21.95 -21.05
N PRO A 710 -10.90 23.17 -21.45
CA PRO A 710 -10.19 24.00 -22.43
C PRO A 710 -8.80 24.49 -21.99
N ALA A 711 -8.52 24.55 -20.68
CA ALA A 711 -7.24 25.03 -20.15
C ALA A 711 -6.19 23.93 -19.94
N LEU A 712 -6.48 22.67 -20.33
CA LEU A 712 -5.63 21.52 -20.03
C LEU A 712 -4.26 21.69 -20.70
N GLN A 713 -3.19 21.68 -19.90
CA GLN A 713 -1.81 21.80 -20.39
C GLN A 713 -1.04 20.48 -20.29
N ARG A 714 -1.27 19.72 -19.21
CA ARG A 714 -0.57 18.47 -18.92
C ARG A 714 -1.57 17.36 -18.62
N LEU A 715 -1.48 16.27 -19.37
CA LEU A 715 -2.24 15.06 -19.16
C LEU A 715 -1.28 13.89 -18.92
N SER A 716 -1.46 13.17 -17.83
CA SER A 716 -0.75 11.92 -17.55
C SER A 716 -1.76 10.78 -17.53
N LEU A 717 -1.65 9.83 -18.46
CA LEU A 717 -2.45 8.61 -18.47
C LEU A 717 -1.55 7.43 -18.17
N ARG A 718 -1.96 6.62 -17.20
CA ARG A 718 -1.23 5.43 -16.81
C ARG A 718 -2.17 4.26 -16.65
N ASP A 719 -2.06 3.34 -17.58
CA ASP A 719 -2.75 2.06 -17.59
C ASP A 719 -1.88 1.10 -18.39
N LYS A 720 -1.29 0.12 -17.70
CA LYS A 720 -0.33 -0.81 -18.31
C LYS A 720 -0.97 -1.77 -19.32
N VAL A 721 -2.29 -1.96 -19.24
CA VAL A 721 -3.04 -2.85 -20.13
C VAL A 721 -3.76 -2.08 -21.23
N MET A 722 -3.64 -0.75 -21.28
CA MET A 722 -4.25 0.09 -22.31
C MET A 722 -3.71 -0.25 -23.70
N GLU A 723 -4.56 -0.80 -24.57
CA GLU A 723 -4.24 -1.20 -25.95
C GLU A 723 -4.56 -0.12 -26.99
N THR A 724 -5.47 0.81 -26.69
CA THR A 724 -5.87 1.93 -27.57
C THR A 724 -5.96 3.23 -26.78
N LEU A 725 -5.70 4.38 -27.41
CA LEU A 725 -5.92 5.66 -26.73
C LEU A 725 -7.43 5.88 -26.56
N PRO A 726 -7.86 6.45 -25.42
CA PRO A 726 -9.26 6.74 -25.19
C PRO A 726 -9.85 7.69 -26.23
N GLU A 727 -11.10 7.48 -26.60
CA GLU A 727 -11.77 8.26 -27.66
C GLU A 727 -11.90 9.76 -27.33
N TYR A 728 -12.01 10.10 -26.04
CA TYR A 728 -12.06 11.49 -25.59
C TYR A 728 -10.80 12.30 -25.92
N MET A 729 -9.68 11.64 -26.23
CA MET A 729 -8.44 12.31 -26.65
C MET A 729 -8.63 13.18 -27.90
N ARG A 730 -9.60 12.84 -28.77
CA ARG A 730 -9.95 13.65 -29.95
C ARG A 730 -10.55 15.01 -29.60
N GLY A 731 -11.22 15.11 -28.45
CA GLY A 731 -11.99 16.27 -28.02
C GLY A 731 -11.22 17.24 -27.11
N ILE A 732 -10.02 16.87 -26.67
CA ILE A 732 -9.17 17.68 -25.78
C ILE A 732 -7.91 18.14 -26.52
N ASN A 733 -7.23 19.16 -25.99
CA ASN A 733 -6.02 19.69 -26.63
C ASN A 733 -4.90 20.02 -25.62
N PRO A 734 -4.35 19.02 -24.91
CA PRO A 734 -3.23 19.24 -23.99
C PRO A 734 -1.94 19.59 -24.73
N ARG A 735 -1.07 20.42 -24.12
CA ARG A 735 0.28 20.68 -24.66
C ARG A 735 1.24 19.51 -24.45
N HIS A 736 1.14 18.86 -23.29
CA HIS A 736 2.01 17.76 -22.92
C HIS A 736 1.17 16.56 -22.50
N VAL A 737 1.43 15.41 -23.11
CA VAL A 737 0.82 14.13 -22.74
C VAL A 737 1.93 13.16 -22.35
N GLU A 738 1.80 12.57 -21.16
CA GLU A 738 2.63 11.46 -20.70
C GLU A 738 1.77 10.19 -20.64
N LEU A 739 2.20 9.13 -21.30
CA LEU A 739 1.48 7.86 -21.39
C LEU A 739 2.33 6.72 -20.85
N TYR A 740 1.75 5.89 -20.01
CA TYR A 740 2.29 4.59 -19.62
C TYR A 740 1.28 3.53 -20.06
N CYS A 741 1.60 2.81 -21.14
CA CYS A 741 0.65 1.94 -21.84
C CYS A 741 1.23 0.56 -22.16
N SER A 742 0.41 -0.30 -22.78
CA SER A 742 0.86 -1.58 -23.32
C SER A 742 1.81 -1.38 -24.50
N LEU A 743 2.64 -2.40 -24.79
CA LEU A 743 3.52 -2.39 -25.96
C LEU A 743 2.74 -2.31 -27.28
N VAL A 744 1.50 -2.84 -27.30
CA VAL A 744 0.59 -2.80 -28.45
C VAL A 744 0.22 -1.36 -28.79
N LEU A 745 -0.22 -0.59 -27.79
CA LEU A 745 -0.56 0.82 -28.00
C LEU A 745 0.68 1.64 -28.35
N LEU A 746 1.79 1.41 -27.65
CA LEU A 746 3.04 2.11 -27.93
C LEU A 746 3.45 1.91 -29.40
N ASN A 747 3.37 0.67 -29.91
CA ASN A 747 3.59 0.38 -31.33
C ASN A 747 2.62 1.14 -32.23
N SER A 748 1.32 1.14 -31.92
CA SER A 748 0.34 1.89 -32.70
C SER A 748 0.71 3.38 -32.82
N ILE A 749 1.24 4.00 -31.76
CA ILE A 749 1.74 5.38 -31.76
C ILE A 749 2.99 5.53 -32.67
N THR A 750 3.89 4.54 -32.74
CA THR A 750 5.10 4.59 -33.61
C THR A 750 4.79 4.65 -35.11
N THR A 751 3.58 4.26 -35.52
CA THR A 751 3.16 4.36 -36.92
C THR A 751 2.92 5.81 -37.36
N GLY A 752 2.90 6.75 -36.40
CA GLY A 752 2.84 8.19 -36.65
C GLY A 752 1.67 8.55 -37.55
N GLN A 753 1.92 9.36 -38.59
CA GLN A 753 0.90 9.85 -39.53
C GLN A 753 0.10 8.76 -40.26
N SER A 754 0.60 7.52 -40.29
CA SER A 754 -0.09 6.38 -40.93
C SER A 754 -0.90 5.51 -39.96
N GLY A 755 -0.95 5.89 -38.67
CA GLY A 755 -1.55 5.10 -37.60
C GLY A 755 -3.02 5.33 -37.33
N HIS A 756 -3.69 4.29 -36.83
CA HIS A 756 -5.08 4.36 -36.38
C HIS A 756 -5.29 5.23 -35.13
N GLU A 757 -4.23 5.54 -34.38
CA GLU A 757 -4.27 6.39 -33.18
C GLU A 757 -3.83 7.83 -33.47
N TRP A 758 -3.38 8.14 -34.70
CA TRP A 758 -2.76 9.42 -35.06
C TRP A 758 -3.69 10.62 -34.83
N ASP A 759 -4.95 10.49 -35.20
CA ASP A 759 -5.97 11.51 -35.04
C ASP A 759 -6.24 11.85 -33.55
N LYS A 760 -5.90 10.95 -32.62
CA LYS A 760 -6.08 11.14 -31.18
C LYS A 760 -4.96 11.92 -30.50
N PHE A 761 -3.76 12.04 -31.08
CA PHE A 761 -2.63 12.75 -30.46
C PHE A 761 -1.88 13.73 -31.37
N SER A 762 -2.17 13.76 -32.67
CA SER A 762 -1.47 14.63 -33.64
C SER A 762 -1.56 16.13 -33.33
N HIS A 763 -2.59 16.56 -32.61
CA HIS A 763 -2.79 17.95 -32.18
C HIS A 763 -1.96 18.34 -30.94
N VAL A 764 -1.40 17.37 -30.20
CA VAL A 764 -0.65 17.58 -28.95
C VAL A 764 0.77 18.03 -29.25
N GLU A 765 1.29 19.08 -28.60
CA GLU A 765 2.64 19.59 -28.89
C GLU A 765 3.76 18.58 -28.55
N HIS A 766 3.65 17.93 -27.38
CA HIS A 766 4.65 16.99 -26.86
C HIS A 766 3.96 15.72 -26.31
N VAL A 767 4.29 14.55 -26.84
CA VAL A 767 3.83 13.26 -26.30
C VAL A 767 5.04 12.42 -25.87
N LYS A 768 5.02 11.93 -24.65
CA LYS A 768 5.98 10.95 -24.12
C LYS A 768 5.22 9.68 -23.77
N ALA A 769 5.36 8.65 -24.58
CA ALA A 769 4.73 7.36 -24.34
C ALA A 769 5.77 6.33 -23.95
N TYR A 770 5.43 5.49 -22.98
CA TYR A 770 6.30 4.46 -22.44
C TYR A 770 5.56 3.13 -22.34
N ALA A 771 6.25 2.03 -22.67
CA ALA A 771 5.77 0.69 -22.39
C ALA A 771 6.80 -0.11 -21.61
N ARG A 772 6.29 -0.94 -20.71
CA ARG A 772 7.06 -1.80 -19.83
C ARG A 772 7.50 -3.06 -20.58
N GLU A 773 8.75 -3.48 -20.37
CA GLU A 773 9.21 -4.84 -20.64
C GLU A 773 10.03 -5.32 -19.44
N GLY A 774 9.68 -6.50 -18.95
CA GLY A 774 10.17 -7.00 -17.66
C GLY A 774 9.87 -5.97 -16.58
N ASP A 775 10.91 -5.37 -16.02
CA ASP A 775 10.77 -4.49 -14.87
C ASP A 775 11.15 -3.02 -15.12
N ASN A 776 11.29 -2.62 -16.38
CA ASN A 776 11.58 -1.23 -16.74
C ASN A 776 10.38 -0.57 -17.44
N SER A 777 9.68 0.36 -16.76
CA SER A 777 8.48 1.03 -17.29
C SER A 777 8.75 1.88 -18.50
N ARG A 778 9.98 2.35 -18.64
CA ARG A 778 10.42 3.23 -19.73
C ARG A 778 11.34 2.51 -20.70
N LYS A 779 11.34 1.17 -20.70
CA LYS A 779 12.18 0.36 -21.59
C LYS A 779 11.93 0.72 -23.05
N TRP A 780 10.66 0.74 -23.43
CA TRP A 780 10.23 1.16 -24.74
C TRP A 780 9.65 2.55 -24.63
N TYR A 781 10.01 3.42 -25.55
CA TYR A 781 9.53 4.78 -25.55
C TYR A 781 9.22 5.28 -26.95
N VAL A 782 8.29 6.23 -27.00
CA VAL A 782 8.03 7.08 -28.15
C VAL A 782 7.99 8.50 -27.64
N LEU A 783 8.86 9.35 -28.18
CA LEU A 783 8.86 10.79 -27.95
C LEU A 783 8.40 11.45 -29.25
N TYR A 784 7.35 12.23 -29.14
CA TYR A 784 6.76 12.94 -30.26
C TYR A 784 6.76 14.44 -29.98
N THR A 785 7.17 15.23 -30.96
CA THR A 785 7.00 16.69 -30.98
C THR A 785 6.34 17.12 -32.28
N THR A 786 5.38 18.02 -32.20
CA THR A 786 4.61 18.46 -33.39
C THR A 786 5.38 19.47 -34.25
N ASN A 787 6.14 20.39 -33.63
CA ASN A 787 6.85 21.48 -34.33
C ASN A 787 8.27 21.73 -33.77
N PRO A 788 9.35 21.36 -34.49
CA PRO A 788 9.34 20.56 -35.72
C PRO A 788 8.81 19.14 -35.47
N TYR A 789 8.20 18.53 -36.49
CA TYR A 789 7.76 17.14 -36.41
C TYR A 789 8.97 16.24 -36.12
N ASN A 790 8.96 15.59 -34.97
CA ASN A 790 9.94 14.58 -34.61
C ASN A 790 9.22 13.42 -33.90
N LEU A 791 9.55 12.20 -34.29
CA LEU A 791 9.04 10.98 -33.70
C LEU A 791 10.24 10.08 -33.40
N GLU A 792 10.78 10.20 -32.20
CA GLU A 792 11.88 9.38 -31.72
C GLU A 792 11.33 8.14 -31.02
N THR A 793 11.83 6.97 -31.38
CA THR A 793 11.48 5.72 -30.69
C THR A 793 12.64 4.75 -30.72
N ASN A 794 12.74 3.95 -29.66
CA ASN A 794 13.65 2.80 -29.61
C ASN A 794 12.96 1.47 -29.98
N VAL A 795 11.72 1.51 -30.48
CA VAL A 795 10.95 0.35 -30.96
C VAL A 795 11.33 0.05 -32.42
N SER A 796 11.93 -1.12 -32.68
CA SER A 796 12.37 -1.49 -34.04
C SER A 796 11.24 -2.09 -34.90
N ARG A 797 11.00 -1.53 -36.10
CA ARG A 797 10.01 -2.07 -37.08
C ARG A 797 10.37 -3.47 -37.58
N SER A 798 11.64 -3.84 -37.65
CA SER A 798 12.08 -5.19 -38.08
C SER A 798 11.78 -6.26 -37.03
N PHE A 799 11.64 -5.87 -35.77
CA PHE A 799 11.27 -6.76 -34.67
C PHE A 799 9.81 -7.22 -34.75
N MET A 800 8.94 -6.45 -35.44
CA MET A 800 7.49 -6.70 -35.50
C MET A 800 6.99 -7.28 -36.83
N SER A 801 7.80 -7.24 -37.90
CA SER A 801 7.45 -7.86 -39.20
C SER A 801 7.53 -9.39 -39.23
N ARG A 802 7.87 -10.05 -38.12
CA ARG A 802 7.69 -11.50 -37.94
C ARG A 802 6.74 -11.71 -36.77
N GLY A 803 5.48 -12.03 -37.07
CA GLY A 803 4.42 -12.20 -36.08
C GLY A 803 4.71 -13.26 -35.02
N THR A 804 3.96 -13.18 -33.91
CA THR A 804 3.74 -14.25 -32.94
C THR A 804 2.98 -15.41 -33.59
N LEU A 805 3.12 -16.64 -33.08
CA LEU A 805 2.44 -17.85 -33.60
C LEU A 805 0.90 -17.74 -33.54
N THR A 806 0.36 -16.70 -32.91
CA THR A 806 -1.07 -16.43 -32.69
C THR A 806 -1.65 -15.32 -33.57
N SER A 807 -0.83 -14.67 -34.41
CA SER A 807 -1.21 -13.51 -35.23
C SER A 807 -2.03 -13.85 -36.49
N PHE A 808 -2.93 -14.84 -36.43
CA PHE A 808 -3.84 -15.17 -37.52
C PHE A 808 -4.92 -14.08 -37.67
N GLU A 809 -4.93 -13.32 -38.75
CA GLU A 809 -6.00 -12.34 -39.00
C GLU A 809 -7.38 -13.03 -39.20
N ASP A 810 -7.40 -14.32 -39.55
CA ASP A 810 -8.61 -15.13 -39.77
C ASP A 810 -9.03 -15.97 -38.54
N ALA A 811 -10.24 -15.71 -38.03
CA ALA A 811 -10.86 -16.49 -36.94
C ALA A 811 -11.11 -17.99 -37.27
N PRO A 812 -11.59 -18.38 -38.48
CA PRO A 812 -11.83 -19.80 -38.79
C PRO A 812 -10.55 -20.64 -38.79
N ARG A 813 -9.44 -20.02 -39.18
CA ARG A 813 -8.12 -20.67 -39.22
C ARG A 813 -7.55 -20.88 -37.83
N PHE A 814 -7.78 -19.93 -36.91
CA PHE A 814 -7.40 -20.05 -35.51
C PHE A 814 -8.14 -21.21 -34.83
N GLU A 815 -9.47 -21.27 -35.00
CA GLU A 815 -10.30 -22.32 -34.40
C GLU A 815 -10.00 -23.70 -34.98
N TYR A 816 -9.64 -23.79 -36.27
CA TYR A 816 -9.19 -25.03 -36.88
C TYR A 816 -7.86 -25.55 -36.29
N VAL A 817 -6.90 -24.65 -36.01
CA VAL A 817 -5.57 -25.02 -35.51
C VAL A 817 -5.59 -25.37 -34.01
N PHE A 818 -6.30 -24.60 -33.20
CA PHE A 818 -6.29 -24.75 -31.74
C PHE A 818 -7.53 -25.46 -31.19
N LYS A 819 -8.49 -25.86 -32.03
CA LYS A 819 -9.77 -26.50 -31.63
C LYS A 819 -10.53 -25.75 -30.52
N MET A 820 -10.34 -24.43 -30.42
CA MET A 820 -10.94 -23.56 -29.41
C MET A 820 -11.05 -22.12 -29.93
N THR A 821 -11.95 -21.33 -29.34
CA THR A 821 -12.11 -19.91 -29.68
C THR A 821 -10.92 -19.07 -29.18
N ARG A 822 -10.69 -17.89 -29.77
CA ARG A 822 -9.70 -16.91 -29.27
C ARG A 822 -9.96 -16.49 -27.83
N LYS A 823 -11.23 -16.42 -27.41
CA LYS A 823 -11.63 -16.11 -26.04
C LYS A 823 -11.16 -17.21 -25.07
N THR A 824 -11.39 -18.48 -25.43
CA THR A 824 -10.93 -19.64 -24.65
C THR A 824 -9.40 -19.69 -24.58
N PHE A 825 -8.71 -19.43 -25.70
CA PHE A 825 -7.25 -19.39 -25.74
C PHE A 825 -6.68 -18.29 -24.84
N SER A 826 -7.28 -17.09 -24.85
CA SER A 826 -6.87 -15.98 -24.00
C SER A 826 -7.10 -16.30 -22.52
N TYR A 827 -8.21 -16.96 -22.20
CA TYR A 827 -8.47 -17.46 -20.85
C TYR A 827 -7.40 -18.48 -20.42
N ILE A 828 -7.04 -19.44 -21.26
CA ILE A 828 -5.97 -20.40 -20.95
C ILE A 828 -4.64 -19.67 -20.74
N CYS A 829 -4.31 -18.66 -21.56
CA CYS A 829 -3.11 -17.84 -21.36
C CYS A 829 -3.13 -17.12 -20.01
N SER A 830 -4.29 -16.60 -19.57
CA SER A 830 -4.45 -15.99 -18.25
C SER A 830 -4.43 -17.02 -17.11
N LEU A 831 -4.93 -18.23 -17.33
CA LEU A 831 -4.98 -19.29 -16.34
C LEU A 831 -3.58 -19.83 -16.02
N VAL A 832 -2.74 -19.96 -17.05
CA VAL A 832 -1.35 -20.40 -16.90
C VAL A 832 -0.37 -19.25 -16.65
N TYR A 833 -0.90 -18.03 -16.45
CA TYR A 833 -0.12 -16.86 -16.08
C TYR A 833 0.37 -17.02 -14.63
N GLY A 834 1.63 -17.41 -14.46
CA GLY A 834 2.25 -17.63 -13.16
C GLY A 834 3.74 -17.96 -13.22
N PRO A 835 4.42 -18.07 -12.06
CA PRO A 835 5.89 -18.11 -11.97
C PRO A 835 6.54 -19.24 -12.80
N SER A 836 5.87 -20.39 -12.89
CA SER A 836 6.39 -21.59 -13.57
C SER A 836 6.59 -21.42 -15.09
N LEU A 837 5.85 -20.51 -15.74
CA LEU A 837 5.98 -20.18 -17.17
C LEU A 837 6.73 -18.86 -17.41
N GLU A 838 6.88 -18.00 -16.40
CA GLU A 838 7.65 -16.75 -16.46
C GLU A 838 9.18 -16.95 -16.37
N ASP A 839 9.65 -17.97 -15.65
CA ASP A 839 11.08 -18.36 -15.57
C ASP A 839 11.67 -18.82 -16.92
N MET A 840 10.84 -18.88 -17.97
CA MET A 840 11.16 -19.43 -19.29
C MET A 840 11.40 -18.33 -20.34
N ASN A 841 11.82 -17.13 -19.93
CA ASN A 841 12.08 -15.99 -20.84
C ASN A 841 13.41 -16.12 -21.62
N SER A 842 14.16 -17.21 -21.42
CA SER A 842 15.39 -17.53 -22.18
C SER A 842 15.14 -18.37 -23.44
N TYR A 843 13.93 -18.87 -23.67
CA TYR A 843 13.66 -19.73 -24.82
C TYR A 843 13.32 -18.90 -26.04
N THR A 844 14.08 -19.16 -27.10
CA THR A 844 13.94 -18.43 -28.36
C THR A 844 13.45 -19.35 -29.47
N PHE A 845 12.82 -18.75 -30.46
CA PHE A 845 12.80 -19.27 -31.81
C PHE A 845 14.24 -19.53 -32.31
N ILE A 846 14.38 -20.35 -33.34
CA ILE A 846 15.66 -20.66 -34.00
C ILE A 846 16.32 -19.38 -34.55
N ASP A 847 15.52 -18.33 -34.82
CA ASP A 847 15.99 -17.02 -35.28
C ASP A 847 16.36 -16.03 -34.15
N GLY A 848 16.33 -16.47 -32.88
CA GLY A 848 16.75 -15.67 -31.72
C GLY A 848 15.66 -14.80 -31.08
N ARG A 849 14.44 -14.75 -31.63
CA ARG A 849 13.30 -14.07 -30.97
C ARG A 849 12.84 -14.84 -29.73
N VAL A 850 12.55 -14.15 -28.62
CA VAL A 850 12.04 -14.80 -27.40
C VAL A 850 10.59 -15.24 -27.60
N LEU A 851 10.25 -16.46 -27.15
CA LEU A 851 8.89 -16.98 -27.18
C LEU A 851 8.02 -16.23 -26.14
N SER A 852 6.98 -15.52 -26.58
CA SER A 852 6.01 -14.89 -25.67
C SER A 852 5.19 -15.95 -24.90
N LEU A 853 4.47 -15.56 -23.85
CA LEU A 853 3.56 -16.47 -23.15
C LEU A 853 2.54 -17.11 -24.11
N GLN A 854 1.96 -16.33 -25.01
CA GLN A 854 1.02 -16.81 -26.02
C GLN A 854 1.69 -17.78 -27.01
N ASP A 855 2.94 -17.52 -27.41
CA ASP A 855 3.69 -18.44 -28.26
C ASP A 855 3.99 -19.75 -27.53
N ARG A 856 4.36 -19.70 -26.25
CA ARG A 856 4.64 -20.88 -25.43
C ARG A 856 3.39 -21.75 -25.26
N VAL A 857 2.24 -21.12 -24.98
CA VAL A 857 0.93 -21.81 -24.91
C VAL A 857 0.56 -22.41 -26.27
N ALA A 858 0.75 -21.67 -27.36
CA ALA A 858 0.48 -22.16 -28.71
C ALA A 858 1.36 -23.38 -29.06
N VAL A 859 2.66 -23.33 -28.76
CA VAL A 859 3.60 -24.45 -28.98
C VAL A 859 3.16 -25.69 -28.21
N ALA A 860 2.80 -25.54 -26.93
CA ALA A 860 2.37 -26.66 -26.08
C ALA A 860 1.05 -27.28 -26.58
N LEU A 861 0.06 -26.45 -26.92
CA LEU A 861 -1.23 -26.93 -27.46
C LEU A 861 -1.05 -27.65 -28.80
N ILE A 862 -0.25 -27.10 -29.72
CA ILE A 862 0.03 -27.73 -31.02
C ILE A 862 0.70 -29.10 -30.83
N ARG A 863 1.59 -29.24 -29.83
CA ARG A 863 2.19 -30.53 -29.46
C ARG A 863 1.14 -31.53 -28.99
N LEU A 864 0.25 -31.11 -28.09
CA LEU A 864 -0.79 -31.99 -27.54
C LEU A 864 -1.84 -32.42 -28.58
N TYR A 865 -2.12 -31.57 -29.57
CA TYR A 865 -3.03 -31.87 -30.68
C TYR A 865 -2.42 -32.77 -31.77
N SER A 866 -1.10 -32.75 -31.94
CA SER A 866 -0.42 -33.37 -33.07
C SER A 866 0.15 -34.75 -32.74
N TYR A 867 0.02 -35.69 -33.67
CA TYR A 867 0.65 -37.02 -33.62
C TYR A 867 2.13 -37.01 -34.09
N ARG A 868 2.68 -35.85 -34.47
CA ARG A 868 4.02 -35.77 -35.07
C ARG A 868 5.10 -35.67 -33.98
N PRO A 869 6.10 -36.58 -33.93
CA PRO A 869 7.16 -36.55 -32.92
C PRO A 869 8.11 -35.35 -33.02
N THR A 870 8.17 -34.69 -34.18
CA THR A 870 9.08 -33.57 -34.48
C THR A 870 8.33 -32.37 -35.04
N ILE A 871 7.84 -31.49 -34.16
CA ILE A 871 7.11 -30.27 -34.54
C ILE A 871 7.95 -29.00 -34.42
N GLY A 872 9.12 -29.07 -33.76
CA GLY A 872 9.99 -27.92 -33.54
C GLY A 872 10.42 -27.24 -34.85
N PHE A 873 10.84 -28.02 -35.85
CA PHE A 873 11.27 -27.47 -37.14
C PHE A 873 10.14 -26.72 -37.86
N SER A 874 8.89 -27.22 -37.80
CA SER A 874 7.73 -26.55 -38.40
C SER A 874 7.28 -25.29 -37.66
N LEU A 875 7.60 -25.17 -36.37
CA LEU A 875 7.26 -24.02 -35.54
C LEU A 875 8.41 -23.01 -35.42
N GLY A 876 9.57 -23.31 -36.02
CA GLY A 876 10.76 -22.48 -35.89
C GLY A 876 11.35 -22.49 -34.48
N VAL A 877 11.15 -23.56 -33.70
CA VAL A 877 11.60 -23.72 -32.30
C VAL A 877 12.43 -25.01 -32.17
N LYS A 878 13.47 -25.03 -31.33
CA LYS A 878 14.24 -26.27 -31.11
C LYS A 878 13.36 -27.36 -30.47
N GLU A 879 13.49 -28.62 -30.88
CA GLU A 879 12.65 -29.71 -30.38
C GLU A 879 12.77 -29.90 -28.85
N SER A 880 13.97 -29.69 -28.30
CA SER A 880 14.21 -29.65 -26.85
C SER A 880 13.42 -28.56 -26.13
N THR A 881 13.24 -27.40 -26.76
CA THR A 881 12.45 -26.29 -26.24
C THR A 881 10.96 -26.59 -26.30
N VAL A 882 10.47 -27.24 -27.36
CA VAL A 882 9.06 -27.66 -27.46
C VAL A 882 8.71 -28.65 -26.35
N LEU A 883 9.59 -29.63 -26.09
CA LEU A 883 9.43 -30.60 -24.99
C LEU A 883 9.29 -29.88 -23.65
N LEU A 884 10.26 -29.03 -23.31
CA LEU A 884 10.33 -28.35 -22.02
C LEU A 884 9.18 -27.35 -21.81
N VAL A 885 8.79 -26.62 -22.86
CA VAL A 885 7.64 -25.70 -22.81
C VAL A 885 6.35 -26.47 -22.59
N THR A 886 6.21 -27.64 -23.21
CA THR A 886 4.99 -28.46 -23.06
C THR A 886 4.90 -29.06 -21.66
N GLU A 887 6.00 -29.54 -21.10
CA GLU A 887 6.07 -30.07 -19.73
C GLU A 887 5.65 -29.00 -18.70
N ARG A 888 6.25 -27.80 -18.78
CA ARG A 888 5.90 -26.68 -17.89
C ARG A 888 4.49 -26.16 -18.07
N PHE A 889 3.99 -26.15 -19.31
CA PHE A 889 2.59 -25.82 -19.58
C PHE A 889 1.64 -26.81 -18.91
N ILE A 890 1.94 -28.11 -18.98
CA ILE A 890 1.14 -29.15 -18.34
C ILE A 890 1.17 -29.02 -16.83
N ASP A 891 2.32 -28.77 -16.22
CA ASP A 891 2.43 -28.53 -14.78
C ASP A 891 1.58 -27.32 -14.35
N ALA A 892 1.63 -26.22 -15.12
CA ALA A 892 0.86 -25.02 -14.82
C ALA A 892 -0.65 -25.26 -14.93
N VAL A 893 -1.10 -25.92 -16.00
CA VAL A 893 -2.50 -26.29 -16.18
C VAL A 893 -2.94 -27.27 -15.09
N TRP A 894 -2.12 -28.27 -14.76
CA TRP A 894 -2.43 -29.26 -13.73
C TRP A 894 -2.66 -28.61 -12.37
N GLU A 895 -1.86 -27.61 -11.98
CA GLU A 895 -2.04 -26.90 -10.71
C GLU A 895 -3.24 -25.94 -10.74
N GLN A 896 -3.39 -25.15 -11.80
CA GLN A 896 -4.38 -24.06 -11.86
C GLN A 896 -5.78 -24.54 -12.26
N ALA A 897 -5.89 -25.63 -13.03
CA ALA A 897 -7.17 -26.15 -13.50
C ALA A 897 -7.84 -27.16 -12.54
N LYS A 898 -7.27 -27.43 -11.34
CA LYS A 898 -7.82 -28.42 -10.38
C LYS A 898 -9.30 -28.18 -10.05
N HIS A 899 -9.70 -26.91 -9.92
CA HIS A 899 -11.08 -26.52 -9.61
C HIS A 899 -12.07 -26.78 -10.75
N HIS A 900 -11.60 -26.93 -11.99
CA HIS A 900 -12.46 -27.23 -13.14
C HIS A 900 -12.81 -28.71 -13.25
N SER A 901 -12.07 -29.60 -12.57
CA SER A 901 -12.29 -31.05 -12.59
C SER A 901 -12.61 -31.64 -11.20
N SER A 902 -12.92 -30.77 -10.22
CA SER A 902 -13.30 -31.17 -8.86
C SER A 902 -14.77 -31.56 -8.74
N TRP A 903 -15.10 -32.33 -7.70
CA TRP A 903 -16.47 -32.70 -7.40
C TRP A 903 -17.39 -31.46 -7.25
N PRO A 904 -18.61 -31.44 -7.82
CA PRO A 904 -19.44 -30.24 -7.84
C PRO A 904 -19.91 -29.81 -6.45
N SER A 905 -19.93 -28.50 -6.18
CA SER A 905 -20.59 -27.94 -5.00
C SER A 905 -22.09 -28.17 -5.02
N SER A 906 -22.77 -28.07 -3.87
CA SER A 906 -24.21 -28.35 -3.74
C SER A 906 -25.08 -27.62 -4.78
N SER A 907 -24.79 -26.34 -5.07
CA SER A 907 -25.53 -25.55 -6.05
C SER A 907 -25.30 -25.98 -7.50
N LYS A 908 -24.07 -26.39 -7.88
CA LYS A 908 -23.78 -26.97 -9.20
C LYS A 908 -24.40 -28.38 -9.32
N MET A 909 -24.38 -29.16 -8.23
CA MET A 909 -24.96 -30.50 -8.18
C MET A 909 -26.47 -30.48 -8.41
N ASP A 910 -27.20 -29.51 -7.84
CA ASP A 910 -28.64 -29.34 -8.09
C ASP A 910 -28.96 -29.06 -9.57
N LYS A 911 -28.09 -28.31 -10.26
CA LYS A 911 -28.22 -28.08 -11.72
C LYS A 911 -28.02 -29.38 -12.50
N ILE A 912 -26.97 -30.15 -12.17
CA ILE A 912 -26.68 -31.44 -12.80
C ILE A 912 -27.87 -32.40 -12.65
N LYS A 913 -28.40 -32.54 -11.43
CA LYS A 913 -29.60 -33.36 -11.14
C LYS A 913 -30.81 -32.91 -11.95
N SER A 914 -31.02 -31.59 -12.05
CA SER A 914 -32.11 -31.03 -12.88
C SER A 914 -31.93 -31.37 -14.36
N MET A 915 -30.71 -31.33 -14.89
CA MET A 915 -30.42 -31.66 -16.30
C MET A 915 -30.59 -33.14 -16.60
N PHE A 916 -30.09 -34.06 -15.76
CA PHE A 916 -30.37 -35.49 -15.90
C PHE A 916 -31.87 -35.79 -15.81
N GLY A 917 -32.59 -35.10 -14.92
CA GLY A 917 -34.06 -35.16 -14.83
C GLY A 917 -34.76 -34.65 -16.09
N LYS A 918 -34.29 -33.58 -16.73
CA LYS A 918 -34.90 -33.03 -17.95
C LYS A 918 -34.57 -33.83 -19.21
N ILE A 919 -33.30 -34.20 -19.40
CA ILE A 919 -32.77 -34.80 -20.63
C ILE A 919 -33.07 -36.30 -20.68
N HIS A 920 -32.82 -37.00 -19.55
CA HIS A 920 -32.87 -38.45 -19.48
C HIS A 920 -34.01 -38.97 -18.58
N ASN A 921 -34.78 -38.06 -17.97
CA ASN A 921 -35.80 -38.37 -16.96
C ASN A 921 -35.23 -39.11 -15.74
N MET A 922 -33.95 -38.91 -15.41
CA MET A 922 -33.26 -39.53 -14.27
C MET A 922 -33.08 -38.51 -13.14
N HIS A 923 -34.13 -38.34 -12.33
CA HIS A 923 -34.09 -37.44 -11.17
C HIS A 923 -33.08 -37.94 -10.12
N ASN A 924 -32.40 -37.00 -9.46
CA ASN A 924 -31.35 -37.25 -8.45
C ASN A 924 -30.10 -37.99 -8.96
N CYS A 925 -29.93 -38.12 -10.29
CA CYS A 925 -28.69 -38.60 -10.88
C CYS A 925 -27.64 -37.48 -10.89
N CYS A 926 -26.46 -37.77 -10.36
CA CYS A 926 -25.37 -36.82 -10.16
C CYS A 926 -24.23 -36.95 -11.18
N GLY A 927 -24.24 -37.98 -12.02
CA GLY A 927 -23.18 -38.23 -13.00
C GLY A 927 -23.19 -39.65 -13.56
N ALA A 928 -22.49 -39.84 -14.68
CA ALA A 928 -22.25 -41.14 -15.28
C ALA A 928 -20.77 -41.52 -15.12
N ILE A 929 -20.50 -42.69 -14.52
CA ILE A 929 -19.15 -43.23 -14.34
C ILE A 929 -18.80 -44.18 -15.48
N CYS A 930 -17.58 -44.06 -16.00
CA CYS A 930 -17.04 -44.98 -17.00
C CYS A 930 -15.54 -45.19 -16.82
N THR A 931 -14.99 -46.20 -17.49
CA THR A 931 -13.53 -46.44 -17.53
C THR A 931 -13.03 -46.43 -18.97
N THR A 932 -11.77 -46.04 -19.17
CA THR A 932 -11.09 -46.18 -20.45
C THR A 932 -9.65 -46.61 -20.28
N HIS A 933 -9.14 -47.35 -21.26
CA HIS A 933 -7.73 -47.71 -21.32
C HIS A 933 -6.94 -46.66 -22.09
N ILE A 934 -5.76 -46.33 -21.56
CA ILE A 934 -4.74 -45.54 -22.24
C ILE A 934 -3.63 -46.51 -22.68
N PRO A 935 -3.39 -46.66 -24.00
CA PRO A 935 -2.41 -47.62 -24.53
C PRO A 935 -0.96 -47.17 -24.28
N PHE A 936 -0.08 -48.08 -23.86
CA PHE A 936 1.36 -47.86 -23.70
C PHE A 936 2.16 -48.77 -24.64
N GLY A 937 3.28 -48.25 -25.16
CA GLY A 937 4.15 -48.94 -26.10
C GLY A 937 4.98 -50.09 -25.48
N PRO A 938 5.52 -51.02 -26.29
CA PRO A 938 5.98 -52.35 -25.88
C PRO A 938 7.36 -52.45 -25.17
N ASN A 939 7.98 -51.34 -24.74
CA ASN A 939 9.39 -51.32 -24.33
C ASN A 939 9.65 -51.05 -22.83
N TRP A 940 8.63 -51.06 -21.97
CA TRP A 940 8.80 -51.06 -20.51
C TRP A 940 8.71 -52.49 -19.99
N ASP A 941 9.87 -53.14 -19.86
CA ASP A 941 10.07 -54.52 -19.39
C ASP A 941 9.37 -55.61 -20.22
N HIS A 942 10.17 -56.52 -20.78
CA HIS A 942 9.74 -57.60 -21.68
C HIS A 942 8.80 -58.65 -21.07
N GLU A 943 8.24 -58.43 -19.88
CA GLU A 943 7.37 -59.40 -19.20
C GLU A 943 5.97 -58.91 -18.80
N LYS A 944 5.62 -57.62 -18.93
CA LYS A 944 4.26 -57.14 -18.56
C LYS A 944 3.75 -56.05 -19.49
N ASN A 945 2.71 -56.36 -20.28
CA ASN A 945 1.89 -55.36 -20.99
C ASN A 945 1.24 -54.39 -19.98
N PHE A 946 1.94 -53.34 -19.58
CA PHE A 946 1.40 -52.28 -18.73
C PHE A 946 0.34 -51.50 -19.50
N ARG A 947 -0.90 -51.47 -18.99
CA ARG A 947 -1.98 -50.60 -19.47
C ARG A 947 -2.39 -49.70 -18.31
N LEU A 948 -2.65 -48.42 -18.56
CA LEU A 948 -3.23 -47.54 -17.53
C LEU A 948 -4.75 -47.52 -17.68
N LEU A 949 -5.46 -47.69 -16.57
CA LEU A 949 -6.92 -47.62 -16.50
C LEU A 949 -7.32 -46.27 -15.90
N MET A 950 -8.14 -45.52 -16.65
CA MET A 950 -8.67 -44.23 -16.23
C MET A 950 -10.16 -44.36 -15.92
N GLN A 951 -10.57 -44.08 -14.69
CA GLN A 951 -11.96 -43.96 -14.25
C GLN A 951 -12.36 -42.49 -14.22
N VAL A 952 -13.52 -42.17 -14.78
CA VAL A 952 -14.05 -40.80 -14.79
C VAL A 952 -15.53 -40.77 -14.45
N VAL A 953 -15.96 -39.70 -13.78
CA VAL A 953 -17.37 -39.32 -13.65
C VAL A 953 -17.62 -38.11 -14.53
N VAL A 954 -18.71 -38.16 -15.29
CA VAL A 954 -19.06 -37.14 -16.29
C VAL A 954 -20.47 -36.63 -16.04
N ASP A 955 -20.68 -35.34 -16.23
CA ASP A 955 -21.98 -34.70 -16.15
C ASP A 955 -22.77 -34.73 -17.49
N PRO A 956 -24.02 -34.23 -17.56
CA PRO A 956 -24.81 -34.21 -18.78
C PRO A 956 -24.22 -33.36 -19.91
N GLU A 957 -23.38 -32.38 -19.55
CA GLU A 957 -22.72 -31.46 -20.48
C GLU A 957 -21.36 -32.00 -20.94
N THR A 958 -21.05 -33.26 -20.64
CA THR A 958 -19.81 -33.96 -21.00
C THR A 958 -18.55 -33.43 -20.30
N ARG A 959 -18.70 -32.78 -19.13
CA ARG A 959 -17.58 -32.32 -18.28
C ARG A 959 -17.17 -33.40 -17.29
N PHE A 960 -15.86 -33.53 -17.07
CA PHE A 960 -15.29 -34.46 -16.08
C PHE A 960 -15.38 -33.88 -14.67
N THR A 961 -16.08 -34.54 -13.75
CA THR A 961 -16.28 -34.09 -12.37
C THR A 961 -15.46 -34.86 -11.34
N ASN A 962 -14.96 -36.03 -11.72
CA ASN A 962 -14.01 -36.82 -10.94
C ASN A 962 -13.17 -37.67 -11.90
N ILE A 963 -11.86 -37.78 -11.64
CA ILE A 963 -10.91 -38.52 -12.46
C ILE A 963 -9.97 -39.30 -11.55
N TRP A 964 -9.81 -40.60 -11.80
CA TRP A 964 -8.94 -41.50 -11.06
C TRP A 964 -8.13 -42.39 -12.00
N LEU A 965 -6.84 -42.61 -11.71
CA LEU A 965 -5.92 -43.38 -12.53
C LEU A 965 -5.37 -44.58 -11.74
N GLY A 966 -5.35 -45.76 -12.35
CA GLY A 966 -4.81 -46.99 -11.73
C GLY A 966 -4.08 -47.90 -12.72
N SER A 967 -3.12 -48.68 -12.21
CA SER A 967 -2.36 -49.66 -13.01
C SER A 967 -3.23 -50.88 -13.35
N ALA A 968 -3.33 -51.24 -14.63
CA ALA A 968 -4.23 -52.30 -15.10
C ALA A 968 -3.63 -53.71 -15.06
N SER A 969 -2.44 -53.92 -14.48
CA SER A 969 -1.80 -55.25 -14.55
C SER A 969 -2.53 -56.35 -13.76
N SER A 970 -3.49 -56.01 -12.89
CA SER A 970 -4.38 -57.01 -12.25
C SER A 970 -5.73 -56.50 -11.70
N MET A 971 -6.14 -55.25 -12.00
CA MET A 971 -7.36 -54.66 -11.41
C MET A 971 -8.56 -54.77 -12.35
N ASN A 972 -9.67 -55.34 -11.87
CA ASN A 972 -10.98 -55.23 -12.53
C ASN A 972 -11.66 -53.90 -12.15
N GLN A 973 -12.73 -53.49 -12.85
CA GLN A 973 -13.43 -52.22 -12.59
C GLN A 973 -13.91 -52.07 -11.14
N SER A 974 -14.25 -53.18 -10.48
CA SER A 974 -14.65 -53.22 -9.06
C SER A 974 -13.47 -52.91 -8.13
N SER A 975 -12.31 -53.52 -8.36
CA SER A 975 -11.08 -53.23 -7.61
C SER A 975 -10.58 -51.80 -7.84
N LEU A 976 -10.73 -51.26 -9.07
CA LEU A 976 -10.39 -49.86 -9.34
C LEU A 976 -11.33 -48.91 -8.59
N LEU A 977 -12.63 -49.20 -8.56
CA LEU A 977 -13.59 -48.40 -7.79
C LEU A 977 -13.26 -48.41 -6.30
N GLN A 978 -13.01 -49.58 -5.71
CA GLN A 978 -12.66 -49.68 -4.28
C GLN A 978 -11.39 -48.92 -3.90
N ALA A 979 -10.46 -48.76 -4.84
CA ALA A 979 -9.23 -48.00 -4.65
C ALA A 979 -9.39 -46.50 -4.94
N SER A 980 -10.54 -46.03 -5.44
CA SER A 980 -10.71 -44.64 -5.84
C SER A 980 -11.26 -43.76 -4.73
N GLN A 981 -10.85 -42.49 -4.75
CA GLN A 981 -11.35 -41.47 -3.82
C GLN A 981 -12.88 -41.34 -3.86
N LEU A 982 -13.49 -41.56 -5.03
CA LEU A 982 -14.94 -41.56 -5.20
C LEU A 982 -15.62 -42.58 -4.28
N PHE A 983 -15.09 -43.80 -4.20
CA PHE A 983 -15.67 -44.83 -3.33
C PHE A 983 -15.50 -44.48 -1.86
N GLU A 984 -14.31 -44.03 -1.45
CA GLU A 984 -14.03 -43.63 -0.07
C GLU A 984 -14.97 -42.52 0.43
N GLU A 985 -15.14 -41.46 -0.37
CA GLU A 985 -15.94 -40.28 -0.01
C GLU A 985 -17.46 -40.55 -0.09
N CYS A 986 -17.89 -41.46 -0.97
CA CYS A 986 -19.29 -41.91 -1.01
C CYS A 986 -19.64 -42.83 0.16
N GLU A 987 -18.73 -43.70 0.62
CA GLU A 987 -18.94 -44.57 1.79
C GLU A 987 -19.00 -43.77 3.11
N LYS A 988 -18.23 -42.68 3.23
CA LYS A 988 -18.33 -41.74 4.36
C LYS A 988 -19.63 -40.92 4.34
N GLY A 989 -20.29 -40.83 3.18
CA GLY A 989 -21.50 -40.03 2.97
C GLY A 989 -21.25 -38.54 2.75
N ASP A 990 -19.99 -38.16 2.47
CA ASP A 990 -19.57 -36.77 2.30
C ASP A 990 -19.96 -36.21 0.91
N TRP A 991 -19.91 -37.04 -0.14
CA TRP A 991 -20.25 -36.61 -1.50
C TRP A 991 -21.69 -36.93 -1.95
N LEU A 992 -22.24 -38.06 -1.51
CA LEU A 992 -23.59 -38.50 -1.85
C LEU A 992 -24.34 -38.84 -0.56
N ASN A 993 -25.41 -38.10 -0.27
CA ASN A 993 -26.11 -38.13 1.01
C ASN A 993 -27.15 -39.27 1.16
N GLY A 994 -27.04 -40.31 0.32
CA GLY A 994 -27.95 -41.47 0.29
C GLY A 994 -29.29 -41.24 -0.43
N ARG A 995 -29.58 -40.03 -0.92
CA ARG A 995 -30.74 -39.74 -1.82
C ARG A 995 -30.35 -39.59 -3.29
N GLU A 996 -29.06 -39.51 -3.53
CA GLU A 996 -28.42 -39.17 -4.79
C GLU A 996 -27.63 -40.39 -5.27
N TYR A 997 -27.56 -40.58 -6.59
CA TYR A 997 -26.85 -41.72 -7.18
C TYR A 997 -26.12 -41.31 -8.45
N ILE A 998 -25.11 -42.10 -8.81
CA ILE A 998 -24.45 -42.08 -10.12
C ILE A 998 -24.79 -43.36 -10.89
N ILE A 999 -24.59 -43.34 -12.20
CA ILE A 999 -24.88 -44.50 -13.07
C ILE A 999 -23.60 -45.06 -13.67
N GLY A 1000 -23.41 -46.38 -13.61
CA GLY A 1000 -22.25 -47.08 -14.17
C GLY A 1000 -22.66 -48.18 -15.14
N ASP A 1001 -21.71 -48.62 -15.96
CA ASP A 1001 -21.90 -49.77 -16.85
C ASP A 1001 -22.07 -51.09 -16.07
N ALA A 1002 -22.30 -52.20 -16.78
CA ALA A 1002 -22.56 -53.50 -16.18
C ALA A 1002 -21.35 -54.12 -15.45
N GLY A 1003 -20.15 -53.58 -15.60
CA GLY A 1003 -18.94 -54.10 -14.96
C GLY A 1003 -18.65 -53.49 -13.58
N TYR A 1004 -19.42 -52.48 -13.17
CA TYR A 1004 -19.44 -51.97 -11.79
C TYR A 1004 -20.36 -52.79 -10.87
N PRO A 1005 -20.07 -52.85 -9.55
CA PRO A 1005 -21.01 -53.41 -8.58
C PRO A 1005 -22.24 -52.49 -8.40
N LEU A 1006 -23.39 -53.09 -8.11
CA LEU A 1006 -24.59 -52.34 -7.71
C LEU A 1006 -24.45 -51.90 -6.25
N LEU A 1007 -24.40 -50.59 -5.99
CA LEU A 1007 -24.26 -50.00 -4.65
C LEU A 1007 -25.40 -49.01 -4.37
N PRO A 1008 -25.68 -48.64 -3.11
CA PRO A 1008 -26.74 -47.68 -2.76
C PRO A 1008 -26.66 -46.35 -3.52
N TRP A 1009 -25.45 -45.95 -3.92
CA TRP A 1009 -25.15 -44.71 -4.62
C TRP A 1009 -24.67 -44.92 -6.07
N LEU A 1010 -24.56 -46.17 -6.57
CA LEU A 1010 -24.11 -46.52 -7.93
C LEU A 1010 -25.06 -47.52 -8.59
N LEU A 1011 -25.82 -47.06 -9.59
CA LEU A 1011 -26.82 -47.86 -10.30
C LEU A 1011 -26.28 -48.43 -11.62
N THR A 1012 -26.43 -49.74 -11.79
CA THR A 1012 -26.02 -50.49 -12.99
C THR A 1012 -27.22 -51.08 -13.72
N PRO A 1013 -27.11 -51.35 -15.05
CA PRO A 1013 -28.24 -51.85 -15.83
C PRO A 1013 -28.67 -53.26 -15.39
N PHE A 1014 -29.92 -53.63 -15.68
CA PHE A 1014 -30.40 -54.99 -15.47
C PHE A 1014 -29.79 -55.96 -16.49
N LYS A 1015 -29.44 -57.17 -16.06
CA LYS A 1015 -28.94 -58.26 -16.93
C LYS A 1015 -30.07 -58.77 -17.84
N GLU A 1016 -29.73 -59.21 -19.06
CA GLU A 1016 -30.66 -59.46 -20.18
C GLU A 1016 -31.61 -60.68 -20.03
N GLU A 1017 -31.69 -61.32 -18.85
CA GLU A 1017 -32.59 -62.47 -18.64
C GLU A 1017 -33.95 -62.01 -18.05
N ASP A 1018 -35.03 -62.18 -18.83
CA ASP A 1018 -36.45 -61.93 -18.50
C ASP A 1018 -36.78 -60.54 -17.90
N LEU A 1019 -36.54 -59.48 -18.68
CA LEU A 1019 -36.84 -58.10 -18.30
C LEU A 1019 -38.32 -57.75 -18.50
N SER A 1020 -39.00 -57.27 -17.44
CA SER A 1020 -40.29 -56.59 -17.56
C SER A 1020 -40.15 -55.26 -18.33
N ASP A 1021 -41.24 -54.77 -18.95
CA ASP A 1021 -41.24 -53.51 -19.72
C ASP A 1021 -40.63 -52.32 -18.96
N SER A 1022 -40.79 -52.31 -17.63
CA SER A 1022 -40.26 -51.28 -16.73
C SER A 1022 -38.72 -51.31 -16.66
N LYS A 1023 -38.13 -52.51 -16.64
CA LYS A 1023 -36.68 -52.72 -16.60
C LYS A 1023 -36.04 -52.44 -17.97
N VAL A 1024 -36.75 -52.76 -19.06
CA VAL A 1024 -36.31 -52.38 -20.42
C VAL A 1024 -36.24 -50.86 -20.58
N GLU A 1025 -37.28 -50.14 -20.13
CA GLU A 1025 -37.28 -48.67 -20.18
C GLU A 1025 -36.20 -48.04 -19.28
N PHE A 1026 -35.92 -48.64 -18.12
CA PHE A 1026 -34.79 -48.24 -17.28
C PHE A 1026 -33.45 -48.41 -18.02
N ASN A 1027 -33.17 -49.59 -18.58
CA ASN A 1027 -31.94 -49.84 -19.35
C ASN A 1027 -31.80 -48.89 -20.54
N ARG A 1028 -32.90 -48.57 -21.23
CA ARG A 1028 -32.92 -47.60 -22.34
C ARG A 1028 -32.49 -46.20 -21.88
N ARG A 1029 -33.04 -45.71 -20.76
CA ARG A 1029 -32.69 -44.37 -20.22
C ARG A 1029 -31.30 -44.34 -19.60
N HIS A 1030 -30.92 -45.41 -18.90
CA HIS A 1030 -29.57 -45.59 -18.35
C HIS A 1030 -28.51 -45.59 -19.47
N SER A 1031 -28.74 -46.32 -20.56
CA SER A 1031 -27.87 -46.32 -21.75
C SER A 1031 -27.80 -44.93 -22.41
N ALA A 1032 -28.94 -44.24 -22.55
CA ALA A 1032 -28.98 -42.89 -23.08
C ALA A 1032 -28.19 -41.89 -22.21
N ALA A 1033 -28.24 -42.04 -20.88
CA ALA A 1033 -27.53 -41.18 -19.94
C ALA A 1033 -26.02 -41.50 -19.88
N THR A 1034 -25.63 -42.78 -19.87
CA THR A 1034 -24.20 -43.18 -19.91
C THR A 1034 -23.51 -42.83 -21.24
N THR A 1035 -24.29 -42.58 -22.30
CA THR A 1035 -23.77 -42.08 -23.58
C THR A 1035 -23.05 -40.73 -23.44
N CYS A 1036 -23.39 -39.88 -22.46
CA CYS A 1036 -22.67 -38.61 -22.26
C CYS A 1036 -21.20 -38.85 -21.87
N ALA A 1037 -20.94 -39.86 -21.04
CA ALA A 1037 -19.59 -40.23 -20.62
C ALA A 1037 -18.78 -40.82 -21.78
N LEU A 1038 -19.41 -41.63 -22.65
CA LEU A 1038 -18.77 -42.14 -23.86
C LEU A 1038 -18.44 -41.02 -24.86
N LYS A 1039 -19.34 -40.04 -25.03
CA LYS A 1039 -19.09 -38.86 -25.87
C LYS A 1039 -17.95 -37.99 -25.34
N ALA A 1040 -17.90 -37.77 -24.02
CA ALA A 1040 -16.82 -37.03 -23.38
C ALA A 1040 -15.46 -37.69 -23.64
N LEU A 1041 -15.36 -39.01 -23.46
CA LEU A 1041 -14.14 -39.77 -23.73
C LEU A 1041 -13.77 -39.78 -25.22
N ALA A 1042 -14.74 -39.89 -26.13
CA ALA A 1042 -14.49 -39.83 -27.56
C ALA A 1042 -13.95 -38.45 -27.99
N ARG A 1043 -14.53 -37.36 -27.47
CA ARG A 1043 -14.05 -35.99 -27.69
C ARG A 1043 -12.64 -35.79 -27.14
N LEU A 1044 -12.36 -36.30 -25.94
CA LEU A 1044 -11.03 -36.25 -25.33
C LEU A 1044 -9.99 -36.97 -26.20
N LYS A 1045 -10.31 -38.17 -26.70
CA LYS A 1045 -9.44 -38.97 -27.57
C LYS A 1045 -9.16 -38.32 -28.93
N ASP A 1046 -10.17 -37.71 -29.56
CA ASP A 1046 -9.97 -37.01 -30.83
C ASP A 1046 -9.20 -35.69 -30.68
N THR A 1047 -9.40 -35.01 -29.54
CA THR A 1047 -8.76 -33.72 -29.27
C THR A 1047 -7.29 -33.92 -28.96
N TRP A 1048 -6.96 -34.75 -27.97
CA TRP A 1048 -5.61 -34.88 -27.43
C TRP A 1048 -4.88 -36.11 -27.98
N LYS A 1049 -4.64 -36.13 -29.29
CA LYS A 1049 -4.10 -37.30 -30.01
C LYS A 1049 -2.75 -37.77 -29.47
N TYR A 1050 -1.96 -36.86 -28.90
CA TYR A 1050 -0.69 -37.19 -28.27
C TYR A 1050 -0.82 -38.23 -27.15
N LEU A 1051 -1.88 -38.14 -26.30
CA LEU A 1051 -2.07 -39.04 -25.15
C LEU A 1051 -2.45 -40.49 -25.52
N PHE A 1052 -3.00 -40.70 -26.72
CA PHE A 1052 -3.59 -41.99 -27.12
C PHE A 1052 -2.83 -42.68 -28.26
N SER A 1053 -1.62 -42.22 -28.54
CA SER A 1053 -0.74 -42.71 -29.61
C SER A 1053 0.44 -43.54 -29.04
N GLU A 1054 1.09 -44.37 -29.87
CA GLU A 1054 2.30 -45.12 -29.46
C GLU A 1054 3.44 -44.14 -29.08
N MET A 1055 3.59 -43.91 -27.77
CA MET A 1055 4.53 -42.95 -27.18
C MET A 1055 6.00 -43.42 -27.31
N PRO A 1056 6.94 -42.55 -27.70
CA PRO A 1056 8.37 -42.84 -27.61
C PRO A 1056 8.83 -42.95 -26.15
N CYS A 1057 9.58 -44.01 -25.81
CA CYS A 1057 10.20 -44.24 -24.50
C CYS A 1057 11.02 -43.03 -24.02
N SER A 1058 10.49 -42.23 -23.07
CA SER A 1058 11.28 -41.29 -22.24
C SER A 1058 10.50 -40.56 -21.14
N LEU A 1059 9.16 -40.63 -21.07
CA LEU A 1059 8.37 -40.00 -20.02
C LEU A 1059 8.25 -40.87 -18.76
N ASP A 1060 8.40 -40.25 -17.59
CA ASP A 1060 8.13 -40.83 -16.29
C ASP A 1060 6.62 -40.91 -16.00
N LEU A 1061 6.24 -41.82 -15.11
CA LEU A 1061 4.84 -42.11 -14.79
C LEU A 1061 4.11 -40.90 -14.17
N GLU A 1062 4.84 -40.05 -13.44
CA GLU A 1062 4.29 -38.87 -12.77
C GLU A 1062 3.90 -37.79 -13.77
N THR A 1063 4.78 -37.46 -14.72
CA THR A 1063 4.49 -36.48 -15.77
C THR A 1063 3.29 -36.90 -16.61
N LEU A 1064 3.21 -38.18 -16.96
CA LEU A 1064 2.06 -38.74 -17.68
C LEU A 1064 0.74 -38.51 -16.94
N TYR A 1065 0.70 -38.71 -15.62
CA TYR A 1065 -0.50 -38.44 -14.82
C TYR A 1065 -0.89 -36.97 -14.92
N LYS A 1066 0.08 -36.05 -14.75
CA LYS A 1066 -0.16 -34.61 -14.90
C LYS A 1066 -0.69 -34.26 -16.30
N MET A 1067 -0.15 -34.88 -17.35
CA MET A 1067 -0.62 -34.67 -18.73
C MET A 1067 -2.10 -35.06 -18.89
N ILE A 1068 -2.49 -36.23 -18.39
CA ILE A 1068 -3.88 -36.74 -18.51
C ILE A 1068 -4.85 -35.79 -17.83
N TYR A 1069 -4.55 -35.40 -16.58
CA TYR A 1069 -5.42 -34.50 -15.85
C TYR A 1069 -5.45 -33.09 -16.43
N ALA A 1070 -4.32 -32.56 -16.92
CA ALA A 1070 -4.28 -31.27 -17.59
C ALA A 1070 -5.16 -31.26 -18.86
N CYS A 1071 -5.12 -32.31 -19.67
CA CYS A 1071 -5.99 -32.45 -20.85
C CYS A 1071 -7.48 -32.54 -20.48
N CYS A 1072 -7.82 -33.19 -19.36
CA CYS A 1072 -9.21 -33.19 -18.86
C CYS A 1072 -9.64 -31.82 -18.34
N GLY A 1073 -8.77 -31.08 -17.66
CA GLY A 1073 -9.03 -29.70 -17.23
C GLY A 1073 -9.26 -28.78 -18.43
N LEU A 1074 -8.41 -28.85 -19.46
CA LEU A 1074 -8.57 -28.08 -20.70
C LEU A 1074 -9.87 -28.43 -21.43
N HIS A 1075 -10.27 -29.71 -21.44
CA HIS A 1075 -11.56 -30.12 -22.01
C HIS A 1075 -12.74 -29.46 -21.30
N ASN A 1076 -12.73 -29.41 -19.97
CA ASN A 1076 -13.80 -28.76 -19.21
C ASN A 1076 -13.83 -27.24 -19.45
N ILE A 1077 -12.67 -26.58 -19.50
CA ILE A 1077 -12.55 -25.14 -19.77
C ILE A 1077 -13.13 -24.79 -21.15
N VAL A 1078 -12.86 -25.60 -22.18
CA VAL A 1078 -13.42 -25.38 -23.52
C VAL A 1078 -14.95 -25.42 -23.47
N ILE A 1079 -15.55 -26.38 -22.75
CA ILE A 1079 -17.01 -26.52 -22.62
C ILE A 1079 -17.62 -25.36 -21.84
N GLU A 1080 -17.02 -24.96 -20.72
CA GLU A 1080 -17.53 -23.85 -19.89
C GLU A 1080 -17.56 -22.53 -20.66
N MET A 1081 -16.53 -22.28 -21.46
CA MET A 1081 -16.42 -21.07 -22.27
C MET A 1081 -17.33 -21.09 -23.51
N GLU A 1082 -17.69 -22.27 -24.02
CA GLU A 1082 -18.67 -22.45 -25.13
C GLU A 1082 -20.12 -22.20 -24.65
N ASN A 1083 -20.46 -22.55 -23.41
CA ASN A 1083 -21.83 -22.47 -22.89
C ASN A 1083 -22.24 -21.07 -22.36
N ASP A 1084 -21.31 -20.17 -22.10
CA ASP A 1084 -21.58 -18.77 -21.72
C ASP A 1084 -22.32 -17.97 -22.81
N ALA A 1085 -22.33 -18.44 -24.06
CA ALA A 1085 -23.10 -17.83 -25.15
C ALA A 1085 -24.62 -18.13 -25.10
N ALA A 1086 -25.09 -19.04 -24.23
CA ALA A 1086 -26.49 -19.50 -24.21
C ALA A 1086 -27.29 -19.14 -22.93
N MET A 1087 -26.69 -18.45 -21.95
CA MET A 1087 -27.30 -18.20 -20.62
C MET A 1087 -28.07 -16.87 -20.53
N LEU A 1088 -29.04 -16.66 -21.42
CA LEU A 1088 -30.12 -15.68 -21.24
C LEU A 1088 -31.48 -16.39 -21.37
N SER A 1089 -31.82 -17.24 -20.40
CA SER A 1089 -33.21 -17.45 -19.92
C SER A 1089 -33.32 -18.63 -18.95
N ALA A 1090 -33.61 -18.34 -17.68
CA ALA A 1090 -34.67 -19.04 -16.91
C ALA A 1090 -34.72 -18.50 -15.48
N LYS A 1091 -35.87 -17.94 -15.12
CA LYS A 1091 -36.26 -17.43 -13.80
C LYS A 1091 -36.27 -18.51 -12.70
N GLN A 1092 -36.08 -18.03 -11.47
CA GLN A 1092 -36.25 -18.70 -10.17
C GLN A 1092 -37.49 -19.59 -10.02
N ARG A 1093 -37.44 -20.56 -9.09
CA ARG A 1093 -38.51 -20.84 -8.09
C ARG A 1093 -38.05 -21.71 -6.91
N ASN A 1094 -38.48 -21.32 -5.71
CA ASN A 1094 -38.33 -21.97 -4.38
C ASN A 1094 -39.03 -23.34 -4.28
N HIS A 1095 -38.57 -24.26 -3.40
CA HIS A 1095 -39.34 -24.85 -2.27
C HIS A 1095 -38.56 -25.84 -1.36
N SER A 1096 -38.77 -25.64 -0.04
CA SER A 1096 -38.81 -26.51 1.16
C SER A 1096 -37.67 -27.48 1.61
N LYS A 1097 -37.31 -27.32 2.91
CA LYS A 1097 -36.64 -28.30 3.81
C LYS A 1097 -37.65 -29.36 4.31
N LYS A 1098 -37.21 -30.63 4.53
CA LYS A 1098 -37.03 -31.32 5.84
C LYS A 1098 -37.02 -32.88 5.74
N VAL A 1099 -36.30 -33.48 6.70
CA VAL A 1099 -36.29 -34.88 7.22
C VAL A 1099 -35.36 -35.91 6.55
N ARG A 1100 -34.34 -36.34 7.31
CA ARG A 1100 -33.54 -37.59 7.21
C ARG A 1100 -34.30 -38.78 7.84
N ARG A 1101 -34.09 -40.01 7.33
CA ARG A 1101 -33.95 -41.26 8.12
C ARG A 1101 -33.25 -42.34 7.29
N LEU A 1102 -32.31 -43.04 7.92
CA LEU A 1102 -31.41 -44.07 7.39
C LEU A 1102 -32.13 -45.39 7.01
N ALA A 1103 -31.55 -46.16 6.07
CA ALA A 1103 -31.11 -47.55 6.27
C ALA A 1103 -30.61 -48.17 4.95
N ASN A 1104 -29.58 -49.01 5.04
CA ASN A 1104 -28.89 -49.82 4.02
C ASN A 1104 -29.77 -50.86 3.31
N GLU A 1105 -31.02 -50.54 2.97
CA GLU A 1105 -31.96 -51.47 2.37
C GLU A 1105 -32.32 -51.09 0.93
N ASP A 1106 -31.58 -51.78 0.04
CA ASP A 1106 -31.78 -52.06 -1.37
C ASP A 1106 -31.59 -50.94 -2.40
N ALA A 1107 -30.34 -50.82 -2.86
CA ALA A 1107 -30.01 -50.35 -4.20
C ALA A 1107 -30.87 -51.05 -5.29
N VAL A 1108 -31.25 -52.32 -5.06
CA VAL A 1108 -32.17 -53.09 -5.89
C VAL A 1108 -33.59 -52.49 -5.87
N ARG A 1109 -34.14 -52.14 -4.71
CA ARG A 1109 -35.45 -51.49 -4.54
C ARG A 1109 -35.44 -50.09 -5.11
N ALA A 1110 -34.37 -49.31 -4.89
CA ALA A 1110 -34.22 -47.99 -5.50
C ALA A 1110 -34.24 -48.06 -7.04
N ARG A 1111 -33.49 -49.02 -7.61
CA ARG A 1111 -33.48 -49.28 -9.06
C ARG A 1111 -34.83 -49.80 -9.59
N ASP A 1112 -35.48 -50.69 -8.86
CA ASP A 1112 -36.79 -51.26 -9.22
C ASP A 1112 -37.91 -50.22 -9.15
N VAL A 1113 -37.92 -49.36 -8.12
CA VAL A 1113 -38.86 -48.22 -7.98
C VAL A 1113 -38.67 -47.21 -9.12
N LEU A 1114 -37.42 -46.89 -9.47
CA LEU A 1114 -37.11 -46.03 -10.62
C LEU A 1114 -37.62 -46.65 -11.93
N SER A 1115 -37.45 -47.96 -12.11
CA SER A 1115 -37.95 -48.68 -13.29
C SER A 1115 -39.49 -48.58 -13.42
N GLN A 1116 -40.22 -48.73 -12.31
CA GLN A 1116 -41.68 -48.62 -12.29
C GLN A 1116 -42.16 -47.18 -12.50
N HIS A 1117 -41.48 -46.19 -11.91
CA HIS A 1117 -41.77 -44.77 -12.12
C HIS A 1117 -41.62 -44.37 -13.60
N PHE A 1118 -40.63 -44.91 -14.29
CA PHE A 1118 -40.43 -44.64 -15.72
C PHE A 1118 -41.54 -45.20 -16.59
N LEU A 1119 -42.11 -46.36 -16.24
CA LEU A 1119 -43.27 -46.91 -16.92
C LEU A 1119 -44.54 -46.04 -16.71
N ALA A 1120 -44.81 -45.59 -15.48
CA ALA A 1120 -45.93 -44.71 -15.15
C ALA A 1120 -45.82 -43.32 -15.83
N SER A 1121 -44.61 -42.80 -16.01
CA SER A 1121 -44.39 -41.55 -16.77
C SER A 1121 -44.73 -41.68 -18.27
N ARG A 1122 -44.71 -42.91 -18.81
CA ARG A 1122 -45.01 -43.21 -20.22
C ARG A 1122 -46.52 -43.21 -20.48
N SER A 1123 -47.33 -43.73 -19.55
CA SER A 1123 -48.80 -43.71 -19.65
C SER A 1123 -49.39 -42.29 -19.54
N SER A 1124 -48.79 -41.42 -18.71
CA SER A 1124 -49.22 -40.01 -18.58
C SER A 1124 -48.94 -39.14 -19.81
N LYS A 1125 -47.97 -39.51 -20.67
CA LYS A 1125 -47.69 -38.80 -21.93
C LYS A 1125 -48.52 -39.30 -23.11
N SER A 1126 -49.04 -40.52 -23.06
CA SER A 1126 -49.96 -41.05 -24.08
C SER A 1126 -51.40 -40.54 -23.94
N GLU A 1127 -51.81 -40.03 -22.78
CA GLU A 1127 -53.14 -39.40 -22.60
C GLU A 1127 -53.19 -37.91 -23.03
N GLY A 1128 -52.04 -37.29 -23.33
CA GLY A 1128 -51.95 -35.87 -23.73
C GLY A 1128 -51.95 -35.62 -25.24
N GLN A 1129 -52.20 -36.62 -26.08
CA GLN A 1129 -52.27 -36.48 -27.55
C GLN A 1129 -53.65 -36.85 -28.14
N LEU A 1130 -54.67 -36.97 -27.31
CA LEU A 1130 -56.09 -37.05 -27.72
C LEU A 1130 -56.93 -36.17 -26.78
N ALA A 1131 -56.78 -34.84 -26.90
CA ALA A 1131 -57.75 -33.82 -26.51
C ALA A 1131 -57.45 -32.51 -27.24
#